data_AF-A0A954U6M7-F1
#
_entry.id   AF-A0A954U6M7-F1
#
_cell.length_a   1.000
_cell.length_b   1.000
_cell.length_c   1.000
_cell.angle_alpha   90.00
_cell.angle_beta   90.00
_cell.angle_gamma   90.00
#
_symmetry.space_group_name_H-M   'P 1'
#
loop_
_entity.id
_entity.type
_entity.pdbx_description
1 polymer ?
#
loop_
_entity_poly.entity_id
_entity_poly.type
_entity_poly.pdbx_seq_one_letter_code
_entity_poly.pdbx_strand_id
1 'polypeptide(L)'
;MYRSTNGGTFQLVAELNADDVTYLDTGATLGGAISGLGVINRPRPDARLAIDPGVVVKLLGAKIEAEIGAQLIAEGTAAAPIIFTSLNNDQYGAGGSFDTDGGRGGVPLPGNWAGIYGGGFSTISLDHTLISYAGGETDLGGVPASFNAVETHQGKLRIANSILELNDAGTSGGGGNRDGHLPNGPAVIFVRGSQPILVNNVIRNNDNGGQNTLAAVSINANAMNADLVLDYGRSRGELAAFGQYVSNQGPLIRQNKLGGNEINGLQVRGGTLSTDSVWDDTDIVHVMVDDQIYVPDLHTFGGLRLESKPNESLVVKLSGDAGFVSTGRPLDIDDRVGGMLHVVGTPGFPVIFTSLADDSAGAGFDPQGLPQMDTNGNGASVGSAGDWNGLLIDQYSHDRNVDIITELESPQAVAPGPNATAGSAQTLGTLATSEKTGDESLRLGFAVEGVINSPNDLDVYQFFAKGGTEVWIDIDRTSHALDTVVELIDVNGNILAQSDDSFTETSGATNLFVDINTYPMTNRVNVLQKSDYYQRNLVSGTPKDHFSTNVRDAGMRVVLHGSSTTTNKYFVRVRSSNIDRTAGGNPADLQDLAKVNDGLTSGSYQLNIRLRETDEFPGSTIRFADVRYADTGIEVRGMPLHSPLGGEATEISGNNDSPGAGQDLGNLLSADRATLGVAGQSSGSGDIDFYQFDVLFDSIQQGPNGPPVSTVFDIDYADGFGRPDLILSVFDGNGRLVLMGNDSNIADDQGGPNLGTDSKDLSRGSGGLLDPYIGSALLPTGSYSVAVSTAAQIPAQAQQYQLHNPANTSVRLEPVTSVERLAEDRIGSSGGSGVFGADALPLLFDAPGSTTSPANALDWHLGDVALYITSGSTLTVLDPFTGAIVGTFTNSNTGTRAHSDLAMRQDGKLFSFSTPVGVTRNDGNSGNFLQFDLGTGNATSIGDDGIATFQDDTNAANLPND
;
A
#
# COMPACT_ATOMS: atom_id res chain seq x y z
N MET A 1 19.25 -2.00 -47.50
CA MET A 1 19.71 -3.31 -46.98
C MET A 1 20.81 -3.87 -47.88
N TYR A 2 21.92 -4.35 -47.30
CA TYR A 2 23.08 -4.91 -48.01
C TYR A 2 23.37 -6.33 -47.52
N ARG A 3 23.85 -7.21 -48.41
CA ARG A 3 24.25 -8.59 -48.08
C ARG A 3 25.69 -8.86 -48.48
N SER A 4 26.42 -9.57 -47.62
CA SER A 4 27.70 -10.21 -47.97
C SER A 4 27.47 -11.70 -48.24
N THR A 5 28.03 -12.22 -49.32
CA THR A 5 28.07 -13.66 -49.60
C THR A 5 29.45 -14.19 -49.29
N ASN A 6 29.54 -15.19 -48.40
CA ASN A 6 30.79 -15.86 -47.99
C ASN A 6 31.91 -14.90 -47.50
N GLY A 7 31.56 -13.81 -46.81
CA GLY A 7 32.53 -12.83 -46.30
C GLY A 7 33.10 -11.89 -47.36
N GLY A 8 32.56 -11.89 -48.58
CA GLY A 8 32.91 -10.94 -49.64
C GLY A 8 32.35 -9.53 -49.43
N THR A 9 32.58 -8.65 -50.41
CA THR A 9 32.12 -7.25 -50.36
C THR A 9 30.59 -7.17 -50.23
N PHE A 10 30.08 -6.31 -49.34
CA PHE A 10 28.64 -6.09 -49.18
C PHE A 10 28.05 -5.48 -50.46
N GLN A 11 26.98 -6.08 -50.97
CA GLN A 11 26.26 -5.64 -52.16
C GLN A 11 24.83 -5.23 -51.80
N LEU A 12 24.31 -4.18 -52.45
CA LEU A 12 22.94 -3.72 -52.24
C LEU A 12 21.94 -4.79 -52.70
N VAL A 13 21.01 -5.14 -51.81
CA VAL A 13 19.95 -6.13 -52.09
C VAL A 13 18.55 -5.53 -52.05
N ALA A 14 18.35 -4.44 -51.30
CA ALA A 14 17.08 -3.72 -51.26
C ALA A 14 17.27 -2.27 -50.83
N GLU A 15 16.44 -1.37 -51.35
CA GLU A 15 16.17 -0.06 -50.74
C GLU A 15 14.83 -0.18 -50.02
N LEU A 16 14.82 0.03 -48.71
CA LEU A 16 13.62 -0.06 -47.89
C LEU A 16 13.11 1.37 -47.64
N ASN A 17 11.79 1.58 -47.75
CA ASN A 17 11.16 2.81 -47.30
C ASN A 17 10.74 2.68 -45.81
N ALA A 18 10.24 3.76 -45.21
CA ALA A 18 9.87 3.78 -43.79
C ALA A 18 8.60 2.97 -43.47
N ASP A 19 7.82 2.56 -44.48
CA ASP A 19 6.53 1.88 -44.33
C ASP A 19 6.66 0.35 -44.43
N ASP A 20 7.79 -0.16 -44.96
CA ASP A 20 8.03 -1.59 -45.16
C ASP A 20 8.62 -2.23 -43.89
N VAL A 21 7.78 -2.92 -43.10
CA VAL A 21 8.18 -3.61 -41.86
C VAL A 21 8.76 -5.01 -42.06
N THR A 22 8.70 -5.57 -43.28
CA THR A 22 9.25 -6.90 -43.59
C THR A 22 9.87 -6.95 -44.98
N TYR A 23 10.98 -7.67 -45.13
CA TYR A 23 11.65 -7.88 -46.41
C TYR A 23 12.21 -9.31 -46.51
N LEU A 24 11.94 -9.99 -47.62
CA LEU A 24 12.47 -11.32 -47.93
C LEU A 24 13.57 -11.20 -48.98
N ASP A 25 14.79 -11.54 -48.60
CA ASP A 25 15.92 -11.58 -49.53
C ASP A 25 15.83 -12.82 -50.44
N THR A 26 15.67 -12.59 -51.74
CA THR A 26 15.46 -13.63 -52.76
C THR A 26 16.74 -14.14 -53.41
N GLY A 27 17.91 -13.68 -52.96
CA GLY A 27 19.18 -13.98 -53.65
C GLY A 27 19.55 -12.96 -54.73
N ALA A 28 18.64 -12.08 -55.14
CA ALA A 28 18.90 -11.04 -56.13
C ALA A 28 19.79 -9.91 -55.57
N THR A 29 20.64 -9.33 -56.41
CA THR A 29 21.50 -8.18 -56.07
C THR A 29 21.15 -7.01 -56.98
N LEU A 30 20.91 -5.83 -56.42
CA LEU A 30 20.54 -4.63 -57.18
C LEU A 30 21.76 -3.90 -57.78
N GLY A 31 22.98 -4.37 -57.49
CA GLY A 31 24.21 -3.71 -57.91
C GLY A 31 24.54 -2.51 -57.01
N GLY A 32 25.83 -2.19 -56.90
CA GLY A 32 26.34 -1.25 -55.89
C GLY A 32 27.02 -2.01 -54.75
N ALA A 33 28.34 -2.17 -54.85
CA ALA A 33 29.13 -2.54 -53.70
C ALA A 33 29.13 -1.34 -52.74
N ILE A 34 29.12 -1.58 -51.43
CA ILE A 34 29.40 -0.50 -50.49
C ILE A 34 30.78 0.05 -50.87
N SER A 35 30.85 1.26 -51.43
CA SER A 35 32.16 1.88 -51.67
C SER A 35 32.75 2.06 -50.29
N GLY A 36 34.01 1.62 -50.09
CA GLY A 36 34.70 1.79 -48.81
C GLY A 36 34.40 3.19 -48.28
N LEU A 37 33.97 3.26 -47.02
CA LEU A 37 33.49 4.47 -46.35
C LEU A 37 34.57 5.56 -46.38
N GLY A 38 34.78 6.19 -47.53
CA GLY A 38 35.48 7.45 -47.63
C GLY A 38 34.68 8.40 -46.78
N VAL A 39 35.32 8.95 -45.73
CA VAL A 39 34.75 9.77 -44.67
C VAL A 39 33.41 10.37 -45.07
N ILE A 40 32.32 9.64 -44.77
CA ILE A 40 30.99 10.18 -44.94
C ILE A 40 30.81 11.06 -43.71
N ASN A 41 31.05 12.37 -43.86
CA ASN A 41 30.61 13.36 -42.90
C ASN A 41 29.08 13.38 -42.92
N ARG A 42 28.46 12.40 -42.26
CA ARG A 42 27.06 12.52 -41.86
C ARG A 42 27.01 13.65 -40.83
N PRO A 43 26.08 14.62 -40.94
CA PRO A 43 25.79 15.47 -39.79
C PRO A 43 25.51 14.55 -38.60
N ARG A 44 26.06 14.90 -37.43
CA ARG A 44 25.72 14.17 -36.22
C ARG A 44 24.19 14.27 -36.06
N PRO A 45 23.50 13.17 -35.74
CA PRO A 45 22.05 13.21 -35.52
C PRO A 45 21.69 14.22 -34.43
N ASP A 46 22.60 14.43 -33.46
CA ASP A 46 22.40 15.34 -32.34
C ASP A 46 23.35 16.55 -32.38
N ALA A 47 22.82 17.72 -32.03
CA ALA A 47 23.60 18.96 -31.88
C ALA A 47 24.54 18.87 -30.67
N ARG A 48 25.70 19.52 -30.75
CA ARG A 48 26.68 19.54 -29.66
C ARG A 48 27.35 20.90 -29.51
N LEU A 49 27.34 21.42 -28.29
CA LEU A 49 28.17 22.53 -27.83
C LEU A 49 29.33 21.98 -27.00
N ALA A 50 30.56 22.18 -27.46
CA ALA A 50 31.78 21.81 -26.72
C ALA A 50 32.59 23.07 -26.43
N ILE A 51 32.95 23.28 -25.17
CA ILE A 51 33.68 24.47 -24.69
C ILE A 51 35.08 24.04 -24.26
N ASP A 52 36.12 24.66 -24.80
CA ASP A 52 37.50 24.26 -24.52
C ASP A 52 37.96 24.66 -23.10
N PRO A 53 38.90 23.92 -22.48
CA PRO A 53 39.46 24.29 -21.18
C PRO A 53 40.01 25.72 -21.13
N GLY A 54 39.80 26.42 -20.01
CA GLY A 54 40.28 27.80 -19.79
C GLY A 54 39.38 28.89 -20.40
N VAL A 55 38.27 28.53 -21.03
CA VAL A 55 37.29 29.50 -21.55
C VAL A 55 36.51 30.15 -20.40
N VAL A 56 36.34 31.47 -20.48
CA VAL A 56 35.47 32.27 -19.61
C VAL A 56 34.23 32.70 -20.40
N VAL A 57 33.06 32.29 -19.92
CA VAL A 57 31.74 32.63 -20.48
C VAL A 57 31.05 33.59 -19.53
N LYS A 58 30.68 34.76 -20.05
CA LYS A 58 30.06 35.86 -19.30
C LYS A 58 28.66 36.13 -19.79
N LEU A 59 27.67 36.08 -18.89
CA LEU A 59 26.24 36.00 -19.21
C LEU A 59 25.41 37.03 -18.42
N LEU A 60 24.36 37.57 -19.04
CA LEU A 60 23.37 38.44 -18.40
C LEU A 60 22.00 38.18 -19.04
N GLY A 61 20.99 37.78 -18.25
CA GLY A 61 19.65 37.42 -18.71
C GLY A 61 19.59 36.28 -19.74
N ALA A 62 20.70 35.54 -19.91
CA ALA A 62 20.86 34.50 -20.91
C ALA A 62 20.76 33.09 -20.30
N LYS A 63 20.39 32.11 -21.11
CA LYS A 63 20.30 30.68 -20.78
C LYS A 63 21.17 29.87 -21.73
N ILE A 64 21.82 28.82 -21.22
CA ILE A 64 22.42 27.77 -22.04
C ILE A 64 21.48 26.58 -22.01
N GLU A 65 21.07 26.09 -23.18
CA GLU A 65 20.09 25.02 -23.28
C GLU A 65 20.59 23.91 -24.20
N ALA A 66 20.55 22.68 -23.69
CA ALA A 66 20.66 21.46 -24.48
C ALA A 66 19.26 20.88 -24.69
N GLU A 67 18.72 21.07 -25.89
CA GLU A 67 17.43 20.50 -26.31
C GLU A 67 17.49 18.97 -26.42
N ILE A 68 16.40 18.36 -26.90
CA ILE A 68 16.24 16.91 -26.95
C ILE A 68 17.39 16.24 -27.70
N GLY A 69 18.05 15.28 -27.03
CA GLY A 69 19.19 14.52 -27.55
C GLY A 69 20.51 15.32 -27.67
N ALA A 70 20.48 16.65 -27.50
CA ALA A 70 21.65 17.50 -27.67
C ALA A 70 22.69 17.31 -26.55
N GLN A 71 23.93 17.71 -26.85
CA GLN A 71 25.07 17.53 -25.96
C GLN A 71 25.72 18.87 -25.56
N LEU A 72 25.95 19.07 -24.27
CA LEU A 72 26.81 20.12 -23.73
C LEU A 72 28.04 19.50 -23.06
N ILE A 73 29.23 19.84 -23.54
CA ILE A 73 30.49 19.34 -23.00
C ILE A 73 31.36 20.53 -22.58
N ALA A 74 31.43 20.79 -21.28
CA ALA A 74 32.31 21.78 -20.66
C ALA A 74 33.23 21.09 -19.65
N GLU A 75 34.27 20.43 -20.18
CA GLU A 75 35.25 19.66 -19.40
C GLU A 75 36.61 20.35 -19.42
N GLY A 76 36.90 21.14 -18.38
CA GLY A 76 38.15 21.84 -18.14
C GLY A 76 39.24 20.96 -17.53
N THR A 77 40.23 21.59 -16.88
CA THR A 77 41.25 20.91 -16.07
C THR A 77 41.53 21.72 -14.81
N ALA A 78 42.16 21.12 -13.80
CA ALA A 78 42.56 21.86 -12.59
C ALA A 78 43.42 23.10 -12.88
N ALA A 79 44.26 23.07 -13.92
CA ALA A 79 45.09 24.21 -14.32
C ALA A 79 44.37 25.22 -15.22
N ALA A 80 43.29 24.81 -15.88
CA ALA A 80 42.53 25.62 -16.82
C ALA A 80 41.02 25.28 -16.70
N PRO A 81 40.37 25.73 -15.61
CA PRO A 81 38.94 25.51 -15.41
C PRO A 81 38.12 26.30 -16.45
N ILE A 82 36.89 25.86 -16.70
CA ILE A 82 35.92 26.62 -17.50
C ILE A 82 35.07 27.45 -16.54
N ILE A 83 34.90 28.73 -16.81
CA ILE A 83 34.20 29.66 -15.91
C ILE A 83 32.92 30.16 -16.57
N PHE A 84 31.77 29.92 -15.95
CA PHE A 84 30.49 30.54 -16.26
C PHE A 84 30.14 31.53 -15.16
N THR A 85 29.98 32.81 -15.53
CA THR A 85 29.75 33.87 -14.55
C THR A 85 28.91 35.00 -15.13
N SER A 86 28.41 35.89 -14.25
CA SER A 86 27.78 37.15 -14.65
C SER A 86 28.69 38.01 -15.55
N LEU A 87 28.09 38.70 -16.50
CA LEU A 87 28.72 39.76 -17.31
C LEU A 87 29.39 40.85 -16.45
N ASN A 88 28.83 41.10 -15.26
CA ASN A 88 29.28 42.11 -14.32
C ASN A 88 30.42 41.62 -13.41
N ASN A 89 30.88 40.37 -13.55
CA ASN A 89 31.95 39.83 -12.71
C ASN A 89 33.33 40.13 -13.29
N ASP A 90 34.04 41.10 -12.72
CA ASP A 90 35.38 41.50 -13.14
C ASP A 90 36.51 40.63 -12.56
N GLN A 91 36.22 39.64 -11.71
CA GLN A 91 37.23 38.73 -11.17
C GLN A 91 37.83 37.82 -12.25
N TYR A 92 37.03 37.49 -13.27
CA TYR A 92 37.42 36.58 -14.35
C TYR A 92 37.42 37.29 -15.69
N GLY A 93 38.40 36.99 -16.53
CA GLY A 93 38.61 37.63 -17.82
C GLY A 93 39.67 36.90 -18.63
N ALA A 94 39.83 37.28 -19.90
CA ALA A 94 40.80 36.69 -20.81
C ALA A 94 41.48 37.78 -21.67
N GLY A 95 42.74 37.54 -22.06
CA GLY A 95 43.47 38.46 -22.94
C GLY A 95 43.71 39.87 -22.37
N GLY A 96 43.64 40.04 -21.04
CA GLY A 96 43.78 41.34 -20.36
C GLY A 96 42.48 42.13 -20.22
N SER A 97 41.35 41.63 -20.75
CA SER A 97 40.03 42.23 -20.56
C SER A 97 39.26 41.49 -19.47
N PHE A 98 39.08 42.16 -18.34
CA PHE A 98 38.33 41.65 -17.18
C PHE A 98 36.98 42.34 -17.06
N ASP A 99 36.95 43.66 -17.21
CA ASP A 99 35.73 44.40 -17.47
C ASP A 99 35.29 44.18 -18.92
N THR A 100 34.12 43.56 -19.09
CA THR A 100 33.50 43.27 -20.39
C THR A 100 32.18 43.99 -20.58
N ASP A 101 31.71 44.75 -19.58
CA ASP A 101 30.48 45.53 -19.63
C ASP A 101 30.70 46.98 -20.11
N GLY A 102 31.98 47.38 -20.22
CA GLY A 102 32.41 48.67 -20.72
C GLY A 102 32.45 49.75 -19.64
N GLY A 103 32.72 49.37 -18.39
CA GLY A 103 32.83 50.28 -17.25
C GLY A 103 31.49 50.75 -16.72
N ARG A 104 30.42 49.97 -16.91
CA ARG A 104 29.07 50.32 -16.46
C ARG A 104 28.88 50.13 -14.95
N GLY A 105 29.84 49.48 -14.29
CA GLY A 105 29.91 49.39 -12.83
C GLY A 105 28.85 48.49 -12.22
N GLY A 106 28.39 47.46 -12.94
CA GLY A 106 27.48 46.46 -12.40
C GLY A 106 28.17 45.65 -11.29
N VAL A 107 27.49 45.42 -10.17
CA VAL A 107 27.93 44.44 -9.16
C VAL A 107 27.35 43.08 -9.57
N PRO A 108 28.13 41.98 -9.54
CA PRO A 108 27.57 40.66 -9.80
C PRO A 108 26.65 40.25 -8.64
N LEU A 109 25.40 39.90 -8.98
CA LEU A 109 24.34 39.43 -8.10
C LEU A 109 23.94 38.00 -8.50
N PRO A 110 23.53 37.15 -7.54
CA PRO A 110 22.85 35.89 -7.83
C PRO A 110 21.67 36.10 -8.79
N GLY A 111 21.42 35.16 -9.70
CA GLY A 111 20.32 35.27 -10.67
C GLY A 111 20.55 36.24 -11.83
N ASN A 112 21.78 36.74 -12.03
CA ASN A 112 22.10 37.63 -13.16
C ASN A 112 21.91 36.96 -14.53
N TRP A 113 22.00 35.63 -14.60
CA TRP A 113 21.69 34.84 -15.78
C TRP A 113 20.90 33.61 -15.38
N ALA A 114 20.16 33.03 -16.32
CA ALA A 114 19.18 32.00 -16.01
C ALA A 114 19.85 30.71 -15.50
N GLY A 115 20.70 30.10 -16.32
CA GLY A 115 21.39 28.87 -15.94
C GLY A 115 21.65 27.96 -17.13
N ILE A 116 21.97 26.71 -16.81
CA ILE A 116 22.18 25.62 -17.77
C ILE A 116 21.00 24.66 -17.68
N TYR A 117 20.26 24.51 -18.77
CA TYR A 117 19.10 23.62 -18.87
C TYR A 117 19.39 22.42 -19.79
N GLY A 118 19.07 21.21 -19.33
CA GLY A 118 19.07 19.98 -20.10
C GLY A 118 17.66 19.43 -20.26
N GLY A 119 17.17 19.40 -21.50
CA GLY A 119 15.90 18.78 -21.85
C GLY A 119 15.96 17.24 -21.95
N GLY A 120 14.84 16.62 -22.31
CA GLY A 120 14.72 15.16 -22.39
C GLY A 120 15.77 14.51 -23.30
N PHE A 121 16.40 13.44 -22.84
CA PHE A 121 17.47 12.72 -23.54
C PHE A 121 18.73 13.53 -23.84
N SER A 122 18.83 14.79 -23.38
CA SER A 122 20.07 15.57 -23.51
C SER A 122 21.20 14.96 -22.66
N THR A 123 22.45 15.30 -23.00
CA THR A 123 23.63 14.91 -22.20
C THR A 123 24.47 16.13 -21.88
N ILE A 124 24.66 16.39 -20.59
CA ILE A 124 25.47 17.49 -20.07
C ILE A 124 26.63 16.91 -19.27
N SER A 125 27.87 17.27 -19.64
CA SER A 125 29.09 16.93 -18.91
C SER A 125 29.84 18.21 -18.51
N LEU A 126 29.94 18.43 -17.21
CA LEU A 126 30.64 19.55 -16.58
C LEU A 126 31.79 18.97 -15.73
N ASP A 127 33.02 19.33 -16.04
CA ASP A 127 34.19 18.86 -15.27
C ASP A 127 35.17 20.00 -15.09
N HIS A 128 35.65 20.24 -13.86
CA HIS A 128 36.49 21.40 -13.51
C HIS A 128 35.88 22.73 -14.00
N THR A 129 34.61 22.94 -13.65
CA THR A 129 33.86 24.16 -13.96
C THR A 129 33.66 25.03 -12.73
N LEU A 130 33.57 26.34 -12.92
CA LEU A 130 33.04 27.29 -11.95
C LEU A 130 31.75 27.86 -12.49
N ILE A 131 30.65 27.69 -11.77
CA ILE A 131 29.33 28.24 -12.10
C ILE A 131 28.94 29.21 -10.99
N SER A 132 28.85 30.49 -11.32
CA SER A 132 28.44 31.51 -10.37
C SER A 132 27.46 32.53 -10.91
N TYR A 133 26.69 33.12 -9.99
CA TYR A 133 25.71 34.17 -10.27
C TYR A 133 24.58 33.74 -11.23
N ALA A 134 24.31 32.43 -11.34
CA ALA A 134 23.22 31.84 -12.12
C ALA A 134 21.93 31.74 -11.28
N GLY A 135 20.91 31.03 -11.78
CA GLY A 135 19.66 30.77 -11.05
C GLY A 135 18.58 31.83 -11.28
N GLY A 136 18.66 32.57 -12.39
CA GLY A 136 17.86 33.75 -12.67
C GLY A 136 16.76 33.55 -13.71
N GLU A 137 16.31 34.67 -14.27
CA GLU A 137 15.25 34.73 -15.27
C GLU A 137 15.81 34.99 -16.68
N THR A 138 15.16 34.42 -17.70
CA THR A 138 15.37 34.77 -19.11
C THR A 138 14.02 34.96 -19.80
N ASP A 139 14.01 35.71 -20.91
CA ASP A 139 12.81 35.94 -21.70
C ASP A 139 12.62 34.83 -22.75
N LEU A 140 11.54 34.06 -22.65
CA LEU A 140 11.13 33.05 -23.62
C LEU A 140 9.98 33.61 -24.47
N GLY A 141 10.32 34.36 -25.51
CA GLY A 141 9.33 34.85 -26.47
C GLY A 141 8.33 35.87 -25.90
N GLY A 142 8.75 36.70 -24.94
CA GLY A 142 7.92 37.68 -24.25
C GLY A 142 7.34 37.17 -22.92
N VAL A 143 7.68 35.94 -22.53
CA VAL A 143 7.30 35.37 -21.23
C VAL A 143 8.55 35.17 -20.38
N PRO A 144 8.64 35.86 -19.22
CA PRO A 144 9.74 35.63 -18.29
C PRO A 144 9.67 34.22 -17.69
N ALA A 145 10.79 33.51 -17.71
CA ALA A 145 10.93 32.18 -17.14
C ALA A 145 12.23 32.04 -16.33
N SER A 146 12.09 31.53 -15.11
CA SER A 146 13.22 31.28 -14.20
C SER A 146 13.76 29.87 -14.38
N PHE A 147 15.06 29.70 -14.14
CA PHE A 147 15.79 28.43 -14.26
C PHE A 147 16.79 28.29 -13.11
N ASN A 148 17.04 27.07 -12.65
CA ASN A 148 18.11 26.81 -11.67
C ASN A 148 19.49 27.00 -12.32
N ALA A 149 20.53 27.12 -11.48
CA ALA A 149 21.90 27.24 -11.98
C ALA A 149 22.26 26.07 -12.91
N VAL A 150 21.87 24.86 -12.52
CA VAL A 150 21.84 23.67 -13.38
C VAL A 150 20.50 22.97 -13.22
N GLU A 151 19.83 22.69 -14.32
CA GLU A 151 18.50 22.07 -14.36
C GLU A 151 18.49 20.93 -15.38
N THR A 152 18.07 19.72 -14.99
CA THR A 152 18.01 18.56 -15.90
C THR A 152 16.66 17.84 -15.79
N HIS A 153 16.07 17.56 -16.94
CA HIS A 153 14.76 16.92 -17.08
C HIS A 153 14.86 15.73 -18.02
N GLN A 154 14.70 14.52 -17.49
CA GLN A 154 14.77 13.26 -18.25
C GLN A 154 16.04 13.14 -19.12
N GLY A 155 17.15 13.69 -18.65
CA GLY A 155 18.44 13.76 -19.35
C GLY A 155 19.56 13.07 -18.58
N LYS A 156 20.78 13.15 -19.12
CA LYS A 156 22.01 12.69 -18.44
C LYS A 156 22.81 13.90 -18.01
N LEU A 157 23.11 13.99 -16.72
CA LEU A 157 23.92 15.06 -16.14
C LEU A 157 25.12 14.47 -15.42
N ARG A 158 26.31 14.94 -15.76
CA ARG A 158 27.54 14.70 -15.00
C ARG A 158 28.15 16.03 -14.59
N ILE A 159 28.38 16.19 -13.29
CA ILE A 159 29.15 17.30 -12.72
C ILE A 159 30.24 16.70 -11.85
N ALA A 160 31.49 16.94 -12.24
CA ALA A 160 32.66 16.46 -11.50
C ALA A 160 33.65 17.59 -11.21
N ASN A 161 34.32 17.54 -10.06
CA ASN A 161 35.45 18.43 -9.73
C ASN A 161 35.12 19.93 -9.89
N SER A 162 33.86 20.34 -9.72
CA SER A 162 33.37 21.67 -10.08
C SER A 162 32.92 22.46 -8.85
N ILE A 163 32.83 23.78 -9.00
CA ILE A 163 32.40 24.71 -7.96
C ILE A 163 31.11 25.41 -8.42
N LEU A 164 30.08 25.37 -7.57
CA LEU A 164 28.84 26.10 -7.76
C LEU A 164 28.66 27.06 -6.59
N GLU A 165 28.74 28.37 -6.85
CA GLU A 165 28.67 29.38 -5.79
C GLU A 165 27.93 30.66 -6.17
N LEU A 166 27.33 31.33 -5.19
CA LEU A 166 26.67 32.62 -5.38
C LEU A 166 25.54 32.57 -6.42
N ASN A 167 24.87 31.43 -6.54
CA ASN A 167 23.71 31.24 -7.42
C ASN A 167 22.40 31.48 -6.65
N ASP A 168 21.34 31.80 -7.38
CA ASP A 168 19.99 32.00 -6.86
C ASP A 168 19.13 30.72 -7.01
N ALA A 169 17.93 30.71 -6.41
CA ALA A 169 17.03 29.57 -6.27
C ALA A 169 16.50 29.01 -7.59
N GLY A 170 16.55 29.78 -8.68
CA GLY A 170 15.99 29.38 -9.96
C GLY A 170 14.47 29.43 -10.07
N THR A 171 13.79 29.96 -9.05
CA THR A 171 12.33 30.13 -9.04
C THR A 171 11.97 31.58 -8.81
N SER A 172 11.10 32.14 -9.66
CA SER A 172 10.35 33.36 -9.34
C SER A 172 9.00 32.92 -8.76
N GLY A 173 8.52 33.57 -7.69
CA GLY A 173 7.34 33.15 -6.90
C GLY A 173 5.98 33.10 -7.60
N GLY A 174 5.93 32.99 -8.93
CA GLY A 174 4.74 32.67 -9.69
C GLY A 174 5.09 31.65 -10.78
N GLY A 175 4.36 30.53 -10.83
CA GLY A 175 4.47 29.50 -11.86
C GLY A 175 4.08 30.02 -13.25
N GLY A 176 4.92 30.89 -13.81
CA GLY A 176 4.79 31.44 -15.14
C GLY A 176 4.88 30.34 -16.20
N ASN A 177 4.24 30.56 -17.34
CA ASN A 177 4.37 29.69 -18.50
C ASN A 177 5.85 29.64 -18.95
N ARG A 178 6.55 28.53 -18.71
CA ARG A 178 7.96 28.34 -19.10
C ARG A 178 8.11 27.89 -20.56
N ASP A 179 7.26 28.36 -21.46
CA ASP A 179 7.24 28.01 -22.89
C ASP A 179 7.39 26.49 -23.15
N GLY A 180 6.55 25.68 -22.49
CA GLY A 180 6.56 24.22 -22.62
C GLY A 180 7.62 23.48 -21.80
N HIS A 181 8.49 24.18 -21.05
CA HIS A 181 9.41 23.54 -20.12
C HIS A 181 8.65 23.06 -18.88
N LEU A 182 9.04 21.89 -18.37
CA LEU A 182 8.48 21.30 -17.15
C LEU A 182 8.75 22.20 -15.93
N PRO A 183 7.94 22.14 -14.86
CA PRO A 183 8.15 23.00 -13.69
C PRO A 183 9.40 22.63 -12.90
N ASN A 184 10.01 23.62 -12.26
CA ASN A 184 11.14 23.47 -11.34
C ASN A 184 10.77 23.91 -9.91
N GLY A 185 11.73 23.78 -8.99
CA GLY A 185 11.62 24.19 -7.59
C GLY A 185 12.94 24.83 -7.13
N PRO A 186 12.95 25.45 -5.94
CA PRO A 186 14.11 26.18 -5.45
C PRO A 186 15.30 25.24 -5.19
N ALA A 187 16.39 25.40 -5.96
CA ALA A 187 17.62 24.61 -5.82
C ALA A 187 18.79 25.21 -6.62
N VAL A 188 20.03 24.84 -6.29
CA VAL A 188 21.19 25.11 -7.17
C VAL A 188 21.19 24.13 -8.34
N ILE A 189 21.08 22.84 -8.04
CA ILE A 189 20.96 21.76 -9.02
C ILE A 189 19.57 21.16 -8.91
N PHE A 190 18.74 21.33 -9.94
CA PHE A 190 17.39 20.77 -10.00
C PHE A 190 17.32 19.58 -10.96
N VAL A 191 16.80 18.47 -10.46
CA VAL A 191 16.77 17.18 -11.15
C VAL A 191 15.35 16.66 -11.21
N ARG A 192 14.89 16.33 -12.42
CA ARG A 192 13.61 15.66 -12.65
C ARG A 192 13.77 14.45 -13.56
N GLY A 193 13.38 13.27 -13.07
CA GLY A 193 13.38 12.02 -13.84
C GLY A 193 14.73 11.68 -14.47
N SER A 194 15.84 12.06 -13.81
CA SER A 194 17.22 11.87 -14.28
C SER A 194 18.06 11.38 -13.11
N GLN A 195 19.01 10.47 -13.34
CA GLN A 195 19.99 10.06 -12.33
C GLN A 195 21.33 10.74 -12.62
N PRO A 196 21.62 11.91 -12.00
CA PRO A 196 22.88 12.60 -12.22
C PRO A 196 24.08 11.88 -11.58
N ILE A 197 25.25 12.16 -12.13
CA ILE A 197 26.55 11.88 -11.49
C ILE A 197 27.07 13.21 -10.93
N LEU A 198 27.08 13.34 -9.61
CA LEU A 198 27.60 14.50 -8.89
C LEU A 198 28.77 14.03 -8.03
N VAL A 199 30.00 14.24 -8.49
CA VAL A 199 31.18 13.72 -7.78
C VAL A 199 32.24 14.78 -7.51
N ASN A 200 32.70 14.88 -6.26
CA ASN A 200 33.80 15.76 -5.86
C ASN A 200 33.56 17.24 -6.21
N ASN A 201 32.32 17.73 -6.04
CA ASN A 201 31.99 19.13 -6.26
C ASN A 201 31.99 19.93 -4.96
N VAL A 202 32.13 21.25 -5.07
CA VAL A 202 31.93 22.18 -3.95
C VAL A 202 30.72 23.06 -4.26
N ILE A 203 29.64 22.91 -3.50
CA ILE A 203 28.42 23.70 -3.66
C ILE A 203 28.26 24.58 -2.43
N ARG A 204 28.47 25.89 -2.59
CA ARG A 204 28.59 26.78 -1.45
C ARG A 204 28.05 28.19 -1.66
N ASN A 205 27.67 28.86 -0.58
CA ASN A 205 27.30 30.27 -0.59
C ASN A 205 26.22 30.60 -1.63
N ASN A 206 25.24 29.70 -1.83
CA ASN A 206 24.11 29.91 -2.74
C ASN A 206 22.87 30.36 -1.96
N ASP A 207 23.05 31.22 -0.96
CA ASP A 207 21.99 31.69 -0.07
C ASP A 207 21.26 32.92 -0.66
N ASN A 208 19.93 32.92 -0.65
CA ASN A 208 19.09 34.06 -1.07
C ASN A 208 18.36 34.72 0.14
N GLY A 209 18.76 34.40 1.36
CA GLY A 209 18.31 35.09 2.57
C GLY A 209 16.90 34.71 3.06
N GLY A 210 16.41 33.48 2.84
CA GLY A 210 15.07 33.08 3.30
C GLY A 210 14.83 31.58 3.61
N GLN A 211 14.43 31.29 4.85
CA GLN A 211 13.59 30.14 5.32
C GLN A 211 13.74 28.75 4.64
N ASN A 212 14.96 28.19 4.54
CA ASN A 212 15.18 26.78 4.17
C ASN A 212 14.57 26.37 2.82
N THR A 213 14.56 27.26 1.83
CA THR A 213 13.93 26.98 0.53
C THR A 213 14.91 26.49 -0.53
N LEU A 214 16.17 26.90 -0.47
CA LEU A 214 17.17 26.64 -1.51
C LEU A 214 18.07 25.46 -1.15
N ALA A 215 17.79 24.30 -1.77
CA ALA A 215 18.63 23.12 -1.64
C ALA A 215 19.86 23.15 -2.55
N ALA A 216 20.98 22.61 -2.06
CA ALA A 216 22.17 22.38 -2.88
C ALA A 216 21.82 21.47 -4.08
N VAL A 217 21.06 20.40 -3.84
CA VAL A 217 20.52 19.52 -4.88
C VAL A 217 19.07 19.19 -4.55
N SER A 218 18.18 19.27 -5.55
CA SER A 218 16.79 18.82 -5.44
C SER A 218 16.49 17.76 -6.50
N ILE A 219 15.95 16.62 -6.07
CA ILE A 219 15.62 15.47 -6.91
C ILE A 219 14.24 14.93 -6.57
N ASN A 220 13.51 14.34 -7.51
CA ASN A 220 12.24 13.66 -7.19
C ASN A 220 12.48 12.19 -6.81
N ALA A 221 11.65 11.62 -5.94
CA ALA A 221 11.79 10.23 -5.46
C ALA A 221 11.95 9.20 -6.61
N ASN A 222 11.15 9.29 -7.68
CA ASN A 222 11.26 8.41 -8.85
C ASN A 222 12.57 8.53 -9.66
N ALA A 223 13.43 9.52 -9.37
CA ALA A 223 14.76 9.64 -9.95
C ALA A 223 15.85 9.00 -9.08
N MET A 224 15.52 8.57 -7.86
CA MET A 224 16.35 7.72 -6.99
C MET A 224 16.09 6.23 -7.29
N ASN A 225 15.91 5.86 -8.56
CA ASN A 225 15.51 4.50 -8.93
C ASN A 225 16.65 3.48 -8.73
N ALA A 226 16.35 2.19 -8.74
CA ALA A 226 17.31 1.10 -8.45
C ALA A 226 18.35 0.83 -9.57
N ASP A 227 18.34 1.56 -10.69
CA ASP A 227 19.30 1.34 -11.78
C ASP A 227 20.74 1.63 -11.32
N LEU A 228 21.69 0.82 -11.81
CA LEU A 228 23.10 1.01 -11.52
C LEU A 228 23.67 2.18 -12.34
N VAL A 229 24.19 3.19 -11.65
CA VAL A 229 24.77 4.38 -12.27
C VAL A 229 26.24 4.49 -11.92
N LEU A 230 27.07 4.21 -12.92
CA LEU A 230 28.52 4.34 -12.83
C LEU A 230 28.98 5.67 -13.43
N ASP A 231 30.07 6.23 -12.90
CA ASP A 231 30.71 7.38 -13.55
C ASP A 231 31.32 6.95 -14.88
N TYR A 232 30.74 7.43 -15.98
CA TYR A 232 31.27 7.18 -17.33
C TYR A 232 32.47 8.07 -17.69
N GLY A 233 32.85 9.01 -16.80
CA GLY A 233 34.02 9.86 -16.99
C GLY A 233 33.82 10.96 -18.03
N ARG A 234 34.95 11.50 -18.48
CA ARG A 234 35.02 12.59 -19.45
C ARG A 234 34.78 12.11 -20.87
N SER A 235 34.11 12.94 -21.65
CA SER A 235 33.91 12.77 -23.09
C SER A 235 35.12 13.22 -23.91
N ARG A 236 36.02 14.02 -23.32
CA ARG A 236 37.25 14.52 -23.97
C ARG A 236 38.47 14.35 -23.05
N GLY A 237 39.58 13.95 -23.65
CA GLY A 237 40.85 13.74 -22.95
C GLY A 237 40.93 12.36 -22.29
N GLU A 238 41.62 12.28 -21.16
CA GLU A 238 41.66 11.07 -20.35
C GLU A 238 40.30 10.80 -19.70
N LEU A 239 39.93 9.52 -19.55
CA LEU A 239 38.62 9.10 -19.05
C LEU A 239 38.29 9.72 -17.68
N ALA A 240 39.26 9.77 -16.75
CA ALA A 240 39.11 10.38 -15.43
C ALA A 240 37.78 10.05 -14.70
N ALA A 241 37.33 8.80 -14.80
CA ALA A 241 36.13 8.30 -14.16
C ALA A 241 36.39 7.86 -12.70
N PHE A 242 35.42 8.07 -11.82
CA PHE A 242 35.43 7.54 -10.45
C PHE A 242 34.95 6.08 -10.41
N GLY A 243 35.84 5.15 -10.74
CA GLY A 243 35.53 3.73 -10.90
C GLY A 243 35.33 2.92 -9.61
N GLN A 244 35.52 3.51 -8.42
CA GLN A 244 35.43 2.80 -7.14
C GLN A 244 33.99 2.58 -6.63
N TYR A 245 32.98 3.13 -7.30
CA TYR A 245 31.57 3.07 -6.89
C TYR A 245 30.78 2.09 -7.77
N VAL A 246 31.25 0.85 -7.88
CA VAL A 246 30.72 -0.16 -8.82
C VAL A 246 29.31 -0.66 -8.48
N SER A 247 28.84 -0.41 -7.25
CA SER A 247 27.55 -0.88 -6.74
C SER A 247 26.50 0.22 -6.59
N ASN A 248 26.79 1.45 -7.05
CA ASN A 248 25.89 2.59 -6.83
C ASN A 248 24.55 2.41 -7.55
N GLN A 249 23.46 2.42 -6.78
CA GLN A 249 22.10 2.42 -7.31
C GLN A 249 21.49 3.80 -7.13
N GLY A 250 20.73 4.27 -8.12
CA GLY A 250 20.25 5.65 -8.10
C GLY A 250 21.27 6.63 -8.66
N PRO A 251 21.10 7.94 -8.47
CA PRO A 251 22.12 8.91 -8.83
C PRO A 251 23.45 8.61 -8.13
N LEU A 252 24.57 8.96 -8.77
CA LEU A 252 25.88 8.80 -8.15
C LEU A 252 26.27 10.10 -7.47
N ILE A 253 26.04 10.21 -6.16
CA ILE A 253 26.33 11.42 -5.40
C ILE A 253 27.44 11.09 -4.41
N ARG A 254 28.68 11.48 -4.73
CA ARG A 254 29.85 11.13 -3.91
C ARG A 254 30.83 12.27 -3.71
N GLN A 255 31.47 12.34 -2.55
CA GLN A 255 32.57 13.27 -2.23
C GLN A 255 32.24 14.77 -2.40
N ASN A 256 30.96 15.14 -2.49
CA ASN A 256 30.57 16.55 -2.61
C ASN A 256 30.72 17.26 -1.26
N LYS A 257 31.07 18.54 -1.31
CA LYS A 257 31.23 19.40 -0.13
C LYS A 257 30.22 20.52 -0.17
N LEU A 258 29.36 20.59 0.84
CA LEU A 258 28.21 21.50 0.87
C LEU A 258 28.33 22.46 2.06
N GLY A 259 28.17 23.76 1.85
CA GLY A 259 28.16 24.71 2.97
C GLY A 259 27.74 26.13 2.57
N GLY A 260 27.00 26.82 3.45
CA GLY A 260 26.47 28.15 3.13
C GLY A 260 25.37 28.14 2.07
N ASN A 261 24.64 27.02 1.94
CA ASN A 261 23.33 26.97 1.28
C ASN A 261 22.24 26.94 2.36
N GLU A 262 21.00 27.25 2.01
CA GLU A 262 19.87 27.15 2.94
C GLU A 262 19.58 25.69 3.32
N ILE A 263 19.71 24.75 2.37
CA ILE A 263 19.77 23.32 2.66
C ILE A 263 21.08 22.74 2.12
N ASN A 264 21.97 22.34 3.03
CA ASN A 264 23.25 21.68 2.75
C ASN A 264 23.08 20.15 2.61
N GLY A 265 22.19 19.73 1.72
CA GLY A 265 21.88 18.31 1.50
C GLY A 265 21.20 18.05 0.16
N LEU A 266 20.79 16.80 -0.04
CA LEU A 266 19.98 16.33 -1.15
C LEU A 266 18.51 16.39 -0.76
N GLN A 267 17.78 17.39 -1.23
CA GLN A 267 16.33 17.43 -1.03
C GLN A 267 15.64 16.43 -1.96
N VAL A 268 15.02 15.42 -1.38
CA VAL A 268 14.19 14.45 -2.11
C VAL A 268 12.73 14.87 -2.01
N ARG A 269 12.17 15.24 -3.17
CA ARG A 269 10.76 15.63 -3.31
C ARG A 269 9.90 14.38 -3.36
N GLY A 270 8.84 14.37 -2.55
CA GLY A 270 7.95 13.22 -2.37
C GLY A 270 7.03 12.97 -3.55
N GLY A 271 6.10 12.03 -3.34
CA GLY A 271 5.15 11.55 -4.34
C GLY A 271 5.03 10.03 -4.34
N THR A 272 4.18 9.51 -5.21
CA THR A 272 4.01 8.07 -5.39
C THR A 272 5.13 7.49 -6.24
N LEU A 273 5.75 6.41 -5.75
CA LEU A 273 6.74 5.66 -6.51
C LEU A 273 6.06 4.89 -7.66
N SER A 274 6.62 5.01 -8.86
CA SER A 274 6.24 4.24 -10.04
C SER A 274 7.35 3.27 -10.50
N THR A 275 8.43 3.20 -9.72
CA THR A 275 9.59 2.34 -9.94
C THR A 275 10.19 1.96 -8.59
N ASP A 276 11.03 0.94 -8.56
CA ASP A 276 11.84 0.60 -7.40
C ASP A 276 12.86 1.73 -7.13
N SER A 277 12.99 2.15 -5.87
CA SER A 277 13.85 3.25 -5.45
C SER A 277 14.84 2.80 -4.38
N VAL A 278 16.10 3.17 -4.53
CA VAL A 278 17.19 2.81 -3.61
C VAL A 278 17.94 4.06 -3.20
N TRP A 279 18.11 4.24 -1.89
CA TRP A 279 18.90 5.32 -1.30
C TRP A 279 20.10 4.69 -0.58
N ASP A 280 21.27 4.78 -1.22
CA ASP A 280 22.54 4.23 -0.74
C ASP A 280 23.61 5.32 -0.49
N ASP A 281 23.25 6.60 -0.73
CA ASP A 281 24.17 7.72 -0.69
C ASP A 281 24.46 8.18 0.76
N THR A 282 25.32 7.42 1.45
CA THR A 282 25.71 7.64 2.85
C THR A 282 26.60 8.86 3.11
N ASP A 283 27.12 9.52 2.07
CA ASP A 283 27.99 10.69 2.19
C ASP A 283 27.28 12.03 1.89
N ILE A 284 25.95 12.03 1.89
CA ILE A 284 25.11 13.23 1.83
C ILE A 284 23.85 13.04 2.69
N VAL A 285 23.38 14.12 3.31
CA VAL A 285 22.10 14.10 4.04
C VAL A 285 20.96 14.19 3.04
N HIS A 286 20.03 13.23 3.11
CA HIS A 286 18.76 13.30 2.37
C HIS A 286 17.77 14.12 3.17
N VAL A 287 17.08 15.06 2.52
CA VAL A 287 16.17 16.00 3.17
C VAL A 287 14.78 15.90 2.56
N MET A 288 13.75 15.81 3.39
CA MET A 288 12.34 15.84 2.98
C MET A 288 11.60 16.93 3.75
N VAL A 289 10.78 17.72 3.05
CA VAL A 289 10.06 18.86 3.63
C VAL A 289 8.63 18.81 3.11
N ASP A 290 7.65 18.73 4.00
CA ASP A 290 6.20 18.80 3.71
C ASP A 290 5.67 17.76 2.69
N ASP A 291 6.44 16.71 2.42
CA ASP A 291 6.21 15.76 1.34
C ASP A 291 6.30 14.31 1.84
N GLN A 292 5.31 13.47 1.50
CA GLN A 292 5.35 12.03 1.77
C GLN A 292 5.77 11.23 0.53
N ILE A 293 6.48 10.11 0.76
CA ILE A 293 6.71 9.10 -0.28
C ILE A 293 5.72 7.96 -0.09
N TYR A 294 4.92 7.70 -1.11
CA TYR A 294 3.99 6.56 -1.14
C TYR A 294 4.60 5.42 -1.96
N VAL A 295 4.66 4.24 -1.36
CA VAL A 295 5.12 2.99 -1.98
C VAL A 295 3.89 2.12 -2.21
N PRO A 296 3.32 2.09 -3.44
CA PRO A 296 2.13 1.30 -3.76
C PRO A 296 2.51 -0.14 -4.14
N ASP A 297 1.53 -0.91 -4.62
CA ASP A 297 1.71 -2.28 -5.11
C ASP A 297 2.87 -2.42 -6.11
N LEU A 298 3.54 -3.58 -6.06
CA LEU A 298 4.48 -3.99 -7.07
C LEU A 298 3.73 -4.28 -8.38
N HIS A 299 4.00 -3.48 -9.42
CA HIS A 299 3.53 -3.77 -10.78
C HIS A 299 4.58 -4.56 -11.58
N THR A 300 5.62 -3.87 -12.07
CA THR A 300 6.78 -4.50 -12.75
C THR A 300 8.06 -4.24 -11.95
N PHE A 301 8.16 -3.03 -11.42
CA PHE A 301 9.15 -2.58 -10.46
C PHE A 301 8.41 -1.81 -9.37
N GLY A 302 8.93 -1.82 -8.15
CA GLY A 302 8.29 -1.19 -7.00
C GLY A 302 9.03 -1.57 -5.73
N GLY A 303 8.86 -0.75 -4.71
CA GLY A 303 9.63 -0.84 -3.46
C GLY A 303 10.45 0.42 -3.20
N LEU A 304 10.81 0.60 -1.93
CA LEU A 304 11.74 1.61 -1.47
C LEU A 304 12.73 0.95 -0.52
N ARG A 305 14.02 0.99 -0.86
CA ARG A 305 15.11 0.53 -0.01
C ARG A 305 15.98 1.70 0.44
N LEU A 306 16.03 1.90 1.76
CA LEU A 306 16.86 2.87 2.45
C LEU A 306 17.95 2.09 3.17
N GLU A 307 19.20 2.20 2.73
CA GLU A 307 20.27 1.35 3.24
C GLU A 307 21.49 2.12 3.73
N SER A 308 22.02 1.66 4.87
CA SER A 308 23.33 2.11 5.35
C SER A 308 24.41 1.16 4.87
N LYS A 309 25.62 1.71 4.70
CA LYS A 309 26.80 0.90 4.41
C LYS A 309 27.35 0.29 5.71
N PRO A 310 28.20 -0.74 5.64
CA PRO A 310 28.81 -1.36 6.83
C PRO A 310 29.72 -0.43 7.64
N ASN A 311 30.07 0.73 7.09
CA ASN A 311 30.97 1.72 7.68
C ASN A 311 30.41 3.15 7.72
N GLU A 312 29.19 3.38 7.22
CA GLU A 312 28.59 4.71 7.10
C GLU A 312 27.05 4.61 7.21
N SER A 313 26.45 5.46 8.04
CA SER A 313 25.00 5.56 8.18
C SER A 313 24.39 6.36 7.04
N LEU A 314 23.24 5.89 6.53
CA LEU A 314 22.35 6.74 5.74
C LEU A 314 21.62 7.70 6.68
N VAL A 315 21.61 8.99 6.35
CA VAL A 315 20.97 10.03 7.16
C VAL A 315 19.85 10.70 6.36
N VAL A 316 18.63 10.60 6.89
CA VAL A 316 17.43 11.25 6.37
C VAL A 316 16.92 12.26 7.40
N LYS A 317 16.80 13.52 6.99
CA LYS A 317 16.28 14.61 7.79
C LYS A 317 14.94 15.09 7.26
N LEU A 318 13.95 15.20 8.15
CA LEU A 318 12.56 15.42 7.78
C LEU A 318 11.99 16.63 8.51
N SER A 319 11.04 17.33 7.89
CA SER A 319 10.26 18.39 8.54
C SER A 319 8.84 18.51 7.99
N GLY A 320 7.90 18.93 8.83
CA GLY A 320 6.50 19.17 8.48
C GLY A 320 5.78 17.86 8.19
N ASP A 321 5.03 17.78 7.09
CA ASP A 321 4.27 16.58 6.74
C ASP A 321 5.13 15.44 6.15
N ALA A 322 6.46 15.54 6.22
CA ALA A 322 7.35 14.56 5.61
C ALA A 322 7.27 13.16 6.27
N GLY A 323 7.29 12.10 5.46
CA GLY A 323 7.19 10.72 5.92
C GLY A 323 7.17 9.68 4.81
N PHE A 324 7.09 8.40 5.19
CA PHE A 324 7.09 7.27 4.27
C PHE A 324 5.87 6.39 4.52
N VAL A 325 5.14 6.05 3.45
CA VAL A 325 3.92 5.26 3.51
C VAL A 325 4.04 4.08 2.56
N SER A 326 4.16 2.87 3.10
CA SER A 326 3.96 1.65 2.34
C SER A 326 2.49 1.27 2.36
N THR A 327 1.90 1.00 1.19
CA THR A 327 0.47 0.68 1.05
C THR A 327 0.23 -0.20 -0.19
N GLY A 328 -1.03 -0.53 -0.47
CA GLY A 328 -1.41 -1.35 -1.62
C GLY A 328 -2.90 -1.28 -1.91
N ARG A 329 -3.33 -1.81 -3.05
CA ARG A 329 -4.75 -1.94 -3.42
C ARG A 329 -5.25 -3.34 -3.03
N PRO A 330 -6.44 -3.48 -2.45
CA PRO A 330 -7.08 -4.79 -2.31
C PRO A 330 -7.37 -5.37 -3.69
N LEU A 331 -6.94 -6.62 -3.93
CA LEU A 331 -7.22 -7.40 -5.13
C LEU A 331 -7.66 -8.81 -4.73
N ASP A 332 -8.48 -9.44 -5.56
CA ASP A 332 -9.01 -10.80 -5.40
C ASP A 332 -8.00 -11.89 -5.81
N ILE A 333 -6.70 -11.59 -5.81
CA ILE A 333 -5.63 -12.50 -6.22
C ILE A 333 -4.65 -12.73 -5.07
N ASP A 334 -4.38 -14.00 -4.78
CA ASP A 334 -3.47 -14.43 -3.71
C ASP A 334 -2.00 -14.03 -3.98
N ASP A 335 -1.62 -13.82 -5.25
CA ASP A 335 -0.25 -13.48 -5.66
C ASP A 335 0.01 -11.95 -5.70
N ARG A 336 -0.87 -11.13 -5.11
CA ARG A 336 -0.65 -9.69 -5.01
C ARG A 336 0.59 -9.39 -4.16
N VAL A 337 1.48 -8.56 -4.67
CA VAL A 337 2.62 -8.01 -3.93
C VAL A 337 2.36 -6.53 -3.66
N GLY A 338 2.14 -6.19 -2.39
CA GLY A 338 1.89 -4.81 -1.94
C GLY A 338 3.15 -3.93 -1.97
N GLY A 339 3.05 -2.71 -1.44
CA GLY A 339 4.20 -1.84 -1.23
C GLY A 339 5.25 -2.45 -0.31
N MET A 340 6.53 -2.22 -0.62
CA MET A 340 7.67 -2.74 0.13
C MET A 340 8.53 -1.59 0.64
N LEU A 341 8.54 -1.36 1.95
CA LEU A 341 9.48 -0.44 2.60
C LEU A 341 10.58 -1.23 3.30
N HIS A 342 11.81 -1.11 2.81
CA HIS A 342 13.00 -1.73 3.39
C HIS A 342 13.91 -0.66 4.00
N VAL A 343 13.96 -0.58 5.31
CA VAL A 343 14.93 0.22 6.06
C VAL A 343 15.98 -0.73 6.61
N VAL A 344 17.17 -0.71 6.00
CA VAL A 344 18.22 -1.70 6.25
C VAL A 344 19.51 -1.01 6.71
N GLY A 345 19.63 -0.82 8.02
CA GLY A 345 20.89 -0.42 8.64
C GLY A 345 21.85 -1.59 8.89
N THR A 346 23.05 -1.29 9.36
CA THR A 346 24.03 -2.29 9.80
C THR A 346 24.39 -2.09 11.28
N PRO A 347 24.93 -3.11 11.99
CA PRO A 347 25.37 -2.94 13.37
C PRO A 347 26.42 -1.81 13.51
N GLY A 348 26.08 -0.77 14.26
CA GLY A 348 26.94 0.40 14.48
C GLY A 348 26.71 1.54 13.48
N PHE A 349 26.08 1.28 12.34
CA PHE A 349 25.71 2.27 11.33
C PHE A 349 24.22 2.11 10.96
N PRO A 350 23.32 2.60 11.81
CA PRO A 350 21.89 2.54 11.54
C PRO A 350 21.49 3.47 10.41
N VAL A 351 20.32 3.23 9.81
CA VAL A 351 19.63 4.28 9.02
C VAL A 351 19.03 5.27 10.01
N ILE A 352 19.39 6.54 9.90
CA ILE A 352 18.98 7.58 10.84
C ILE A 352 17.87 8.43 10.21
N PHE A 353 16.71 8.48 10.88
CA PHE A 353 15.62 9.40 10.59
C PHE A 353 15.53 10.41 11.73
N THR A 354 15.64 11.69 11.41
CA THR A 354 15.59 12.74 12.41
C THR A 354 15.01 14.05 11.86
N SER A 355 14.78 15.03 12.72
CA SER A 355 14.31 16.36 12.32
C SER A 355 15.36 17.08 11.47
N LEU A 356 14.91 17.91 10.51
CA LEU A 356 15.76 18.86 9.80
C LEU A 356 16.46 19.86 10.74
N ALA A 357 15.93 20.07 11.95
CA ALA A 357 16.55 20.88 12.99
C ALA A 357 17.48 20.09 13.93
N ASP A 358 17.66 18.77 13.77
CA ASP A 358 18.58 18.00 14.61
C ASP A 358 20.01 18.02 14.06
N ASP A 359 20.90 18.75 14.72
CA ASP A 359 22.33 18.81 14.36
C ASP A 359 23.19 17.72 15.01
N SER A 360 22.58 16.75 15.72
CA SER A 360 23.35 15.65 16.33
C SER A 360 23.73 14.55 15.33
N ALA A 361 23.09 14.51 14.17
CA ALA A 361 23.36 13.57 13.08
C ALA A 361 23.61 14.33 11.77
N GLY A 362 24.50 13.80 10.94
CA GLY A 362 24.88 14.42 9.68
C GLY A 362 25.66 13.44 8.80
N ALA A 363 25.83 13.80 7.53
CA ALA A 363 26.53 13.01 6.52
C ALA A 363 27.30 13.96 5.58
N GLY A 364 28.44 13.50 5.10
CA GLY A 364 29.33 14.29 4.24
C GLY A 364 30.13 15.37 4.99
N PHE A 365 30.74 16.27 4.23
CA PHE A 365 31.64 17.30 4.74
C PHE A 365 31.31 18.68 4.20
N ASP A 366 31.63 19.71 4.97
CA ASP A 366 31.63 21.09 4.51
C ASP A 366 32.85 21.39 3.60
N PRO A 367 32.92 22.57 2.95
CA PRO A 367 34.08 22.96 2.14
C PRO A 367 35.40 23.05 2.92
N GLN A 368 35.36 23.13 4.25
CA GLN A 368 36.51 23.15 5.15
C GLN A 368 36.97 21.73 5.56
N GLY A 369 36.19 20.70 5.22
CA GLY A 369 36.46 19.30 5.55
C GLY A 369 35.98 18.89 6.95
N LEU A 370 35.12 19.68 7.58
CA LEU A 370 34.46 19.31 8.83
C LEU A 370 33.18 18.51 8.53
N PRO A 371 32.78 17.56 9.39
CA PRO A 371 31.52 16.83 9.22
C PRO A 371 30.33 17.78 9.11
N GLN A 372 29.48 17.58 8.11
CA GLN A 372 28.31 18.43 7.90
C GLN A 372 27.14 17.97 8.76
N MET A 373 26.86 18.71 9.84
CA MET A 373 25.79 18.43 10.80
C MET A 373 24.63 19.44 10.70
N ASP A 374 24.95 20.69 10.40
CA ASP A 374 23.97 21.77 10.21
C ASP A 374 23.45 21.75 8.76
N THR A 375 22.43 20.93 8.55
CA THR A 375 21.85 20.71 7.22
C THR A 375 20.98 21.87 6.76
N ASN A 376 20.37 22.62 7.67
CA ASN A 376 19.45 23.72 7.36
C ASN A 376 20.12 25.11 7.41
N GLY A 377 21.42 25.17 7.69
CA GLY A 377 22.22 26.39 7.69
C GLY A 377 21.82 27.42 8.74
N ASN A 378 21.05 27.04 9.77
CA ASN A 378 20.51 27.97 10.77
C ASN A 378 21.40 28.13 12.01
N GLY A 379 22.56 27.47 12.03
CA GLY A 379 23.44 27.35 13.19
C GLY A 379 23.01 26.19 14.09
N ALA A 380 23.51 26.18 15.33
CA ALA A 380 23.24 25.07 16.24
C ALA A 380 21.75 25.01 16.64
N SER A 381 21.09 23.90 16.29
CA SER A 381 19.69 23.61 16.54
C SER A 381 19.48 22.16 17.02
N VAL A 382 18.28 21.89 17.57
CA VAL A 382 17.85 20.56 18.00
C VAL A 382 16.42 20.30 17.52
N GLY A 383 16.09 19.04 17.21
CA GLY A 383 14.74 18.63 16.84
C GLY A 383 13.76 18.66 18.01
N SER A 384 12.46 18.68 17.68
CA SER A 384 11.31 18.55 18.59
C SER A 384 10.42 17.38 18.17
N ALA A 385 9.73 16.73 19.12
CA ALA A 385 8.80 15.66 18.79
C ALA A 385 7.62 16.19 17.95
N GLY A 386 7.23 15.43 16.92
CA GLY A 386 6.22 15.87 15.94
C GLY A 386 6.77 16.79 14.84
N ASP A 387 8.10 16.92 14.70
CA ASP A 387 8.70 17.68 13.61
C ASP A 387 8.45 17.05 12.24
N TRP A 388 8.12 15.75 12.19
CA TRP A 388 7.76 15.01 10.97
C TRP A 388 6.80 13.86 11.27
N ASN A 389 6.15 13.28 10.25
CA ASN A 389 5.05 12.32 10.45
C ASN A 389 5.51 10.96 11.01
N GLY A 390 6.20 10.15 10.22
CA GLY A 390 6.54 8.79 10.62
C GLY A 390 6.84 7.83 9.46
N LEU A 391 7.08 6.57 9.84
CA LEU A 391 7.14 5.42 8.93
C LEU A 391 5.85 4.61 9.07
N LEU A 392 4.97 4.65 8.08
CA LEU A 392 3.69 3.93 8.07
C LEU A 392 3.76 2.70 7.17
N ILE A 393 3.50 1.52 7.74
CA ILE A 393 3.25 0.25 7.04
C ILE A 393 1.75 -0.01 7.11
N ASP A 394 1.05 0.26 6.02
CA ASP A 394 -0.41 0.22 5.93
C ASP A 394 -0.94 -1.19 5.57
N GLN A 395 -2.25 -1.40 5.72
CA GLN A 395 -2.98 -2.69 5.68
C GLN A 395 -2.83 -3.56 4.43
N TYR A 396 -2.28 -3.03 3.34
CA TYR A 396 -2.02 -3.79 2.11
C TYR A 396 -0.56 -3.71 1.64
N SER A 397 0.35 -3.32 2.54
CA SER A 397 1.78 -3.50 2.32
C SER A 397 2.13 -4.97 2.16
N HIS A 398 3.26 -5.24 1.51
CA HIS A 398 3.78 -6.59 1.39
C HIS A 398 4.41 -7.04 2.71
N ASP A 399 4.08 -8.24 3.16
CA ASP A 399 4.46 -8.79 4.47
C ASP A 399 5.08 -10.19 4.39
N ARG A 400 5.49 -10.62 3.18
CA ARG A 400 6.12 -11.93 2.97
C ARG A 400 7.31 -12.13 3.91
N ASN A 401 7.33 -13.28 4.59
CA ASN A 401 8.38 -13.69 5.53
C ASN A 401 9.69 -14.12 4.84
N VAL A 402 10.21 -13.24 3.98
CA VAL A 402 11.52 -13.31 3.34
C VAL A 402 12.33 -12.13 3.85
N ASP A 403 13.57 -12.38 4.26
CA ASP A 403 14.44 -11.35 4.83
C ASP A 403 15.25 -10.67 3.70
N ILE A 404 15.39 -9.35 3.78
CA ILE A 404 16.29 -8.57 2.93
C ILE A 404 17.58 -8.29 3.69
N ILE A 405 18.71 -8.62 3.09
CA ILE A 405 20.02 -8.57 3.75
C ILE A 405 20.99 -7.84 2.84
N THR A 406 21.70 -6.87 3.40
CA THR A 406 22.83 -6.23 2.73
C THR A 406 24.11 -6.92 3.16
N GLU A 407 25.02 -7.07 2.22
CA GLU A 407 26.35 -7.54 2.50
C GLU A 407 27.07 -6.60 3.50
N LEU A 408 27.74 -7.19 4.49
CA LEU A 408 28.47 -6.47 5.54
C LEU A 408 29.92 -6.14 5.15
N GLU A 409 30.31 -6.43 3.92
CA GLU A 409 31.57 -6.01 3.32
C GLU A 409 31.47 -4.58 2.78
N SER A 410 32.50 -3.77 3.06
CA SER A 410 32.59 -2.45 2.44
C SER A 410 32.84 -2.62 0.94
N PRO A 411 32.13 -1.90 0.05
CA PRO A 411 32.42 -1.93 -1.39
C PRO A 411 33.84 -1.46 -1.78
N GLN A 412 34.63 -0.97 -0.81
CA GLN A 412 36.03 -0.55 -0.98
C GLN A 412 37.00 -1.45 -0.19
N ALA A 413 36.54 -2.59 0.32
CA ALA A 413 37.39 -3.55 1.00
C ALA A 413 38.45 -4.11 0.04
N VAL A 414 39.56 -4.57 0.62
CA VAL A 414 40.65 -5.20 -0.15
C VAL A 414 40.32 -6.68 -0.29
N ALA A 415 40.04 -7.11 -1.52
CA ALA A 415 39.75 -8.50 -1.82
C ALA A 415 40.96 -9.45 -1.55
N PRO A 416 40.71 -10.73 -1.21
CA PRO A 416 39.40 -11.35 -1.02
C PRO A 416 38.82 -10.89 0.32
N GLY A 417 37.62 -10.34 0.31
CA GLY A 417 37.03 -9.58 1.40
C GLY A 417 36.90 -10.28 2.76
N PRO A 418 36.43 -9.57 3.80
CA PRO A 418 36.26 -10.14 5.14
C PRO A 418 35.39 -11.41 5.21
N ASN A 419 34.44 -11.60 4.30
CA ASN A 419 33.53 -12.75 4.27
C ASN A 419 33.96 -13.85 3.27
N ALA A 420 35.19 -13.85 2.76
CA ALA A 420 35.63 -14.75 1.69
C ALA A 420 35.79 -16.25 2.03
N THR A 421 35.53 -16.66 3.27
CA THR A 421 35.70 -18.05 3.71
C THR A 421 34.51 -18.56 4.51
N ALA A 422 34.30 -19.88 4.55
CA ALA A 422 33.26 -20.50 5.39
C ALA A 422 33.43 -20.17 6.90
N GLY A 423 34.67 -19.90 7.35
CA GLY A 423 34.94 -19.50 8.73
C GLY A 423 34.58 -18.05 9.06
N SER A 424 34.48 -17.19 8.05
CA SER A 424 34.14 -15.76 8.16
C SER A 424 32.82 -15.39 7.46
N ALA A 425 32.03 -16.39 7.10
CA ALA A 425 30.80 -16.22 6.34
C ALA A 425 29.77 -15.34 7.06
N GLN A 426 29.09 -14.48 6.31
CA GLN A 426 27.99 -13.66 6.82
C GLN A 426 26.77 -14.53 7.13
N THR A 427 26.16 -14.35 8.30
CA THR A 427 25.00 -15.16 8.71
C THR A 427 23.71 -14.58 8.17
N LEU A 428 22.95 -15.38 7.43
CA LEU A 428 21.65 -14.97 6.90
C LEU A 428 20.51 -15.26 7.88
N GLY A 429 20.42 -16.50 8.37
CA GLY A 429 19.37 -16.92 9.29
C GLY A 429 19.03 -18.40 9.19
N THR A 430 17.83 -18.78 9.66
CA THR A 430 17.31 -20.15 9.57
C THR A 430 16.15 -20.21 8.58
N LEU A 431 16.24 -21.16 7.64
CA LEU A 431 15.25 -21.41 6.61
C LEU A 431 14.23 -22.47 7.08
N ALA A 432 12.95 -22.22 6.80
CA ALA A 432 11.88 -23.18 7.03
C ALA A 432 12.02 -24.42 6.11
N THR A 433 11.23 -25.46 6.38
CA THR A 433 11.19 -26.67 5.52
C THR A 433 10.19 -26.58 4.38
N SER A 434 9.19 -25.72 4.56
CA SER A 434 8.11 -25.41 3.62
C SER A 434 7.43 -24.12 4.07
N GLU A 435 6.59 -23.54 3.22
CA GLU A 435 5.84 -22.32 3.56
C GLU A 435 5.06 -22.44 4.88
N LYS A 436 4.36 -23.56 5.11
CA LYS A 436 3.53 -23.77 6.31
C LYS A 436 4.33 -23.92 7.61
N THR A 437 5.64 -24.06 7.50
CA THR A 437 6.55 -24.18 8.66
C THR A 437 7.34 -22.91 8.90
N GLY A 438 7.09 -21.85 8.12
CA GLY A 438 7.64 -20.53 8.40
C GLY A 438 7.00 -19.94 9.64
N ASP A 439 7.78 -19.20 10.41
CA ASP A 439 7.36 -18.51 11.62
C ASP A 439 8.25 -17.26 11.84
N GLU A 440 8.15 -16.61 13.00
CA GLU A 440 8.94 -15.41 13.32
C GLU A 440 10.47 -15.66 13.32
N SER A 441 10.89 -16.92 13.45
CA SER A 441 12.29 -17.36 13.51
C SER A 441 12.77 -18.08 12.25
N LEU A 442 11.86 -18.79 11.55
CA LEU A 442 12.10 -19.56 10.35
C LEU A 442 11.62 -18.79 9.13
N ARG A 443 12.57 -18.26 8.36
CA ARG A 443 12.30 -17.50 7.14
C ARG A 443 11.92 -18.42 5.98
N LEU A 444 11.15 -17.90 5.03
CA LEU A 444 10.82 -18.57 3.77
C LEU A 444 11.91 -18.41 2.71
N GLY A 445 12.75 -17.39 2.88
CA GLY A 445 13.90 -17.15 2.03
C GLY A 445 14.73 -15.95 2.50
N PHE A 446 15.80 -15.69 1.77
CA PHE A 446 16.70 -14.56 1.94
C PHE A 446 16.95 -13.93 0.57
N ALA A 447 16.77 -12.62 0.46
CA ALA A 447 17.28 -11.81 -0.65
C ALA A 447 18.50 -11.05 -0.14
N VAL A 448 19.65 -11.25 -0.77
CA VAL A 448 20.93 -10.69 -0.34
C VAL A 448 21.44 -9.74 -1.42
N GLU A 449 21.63 -8.47 -1.08
CA GLU A 449 22.29 -7.48 -1.92
C GLU A 449 23.80 -7.55 -1.67
N GLY A 450 24.57 -7.98 -2.68
CA GLY A 450 26.02 -8.18 -2.58
C GLY A 450 26.80 -7.54 -3.73
N VAL A 451 28.10 -7.41 -3.54
CA VAL A 451 29.02 -6.74 -4.47
C VAL A 451 30.35 -7.46 -4.55
N ILE A 452 30.65 -8.01 -5.72
CA ILE A 452 32.01 -8.41 -6.09
C ILE A 452 32.77 -7.14 -6.45
N ASN A 453 33.48 -6.55 -5.47
CA ASN A 453 34.09 -5.24 -5.62
C ASN A 453 35.31 -5.24 -6.57
N SER A 454 35.90 -6.41 -6.76
CA SER A 454 37.05 -6.65 -7.62
C SER A 454 37.06 -8.10 -8.09
N PRO A 455 37.75 -8.45 -9.20
CA PRO A 455 37.66 -9.79 -9.77
C PRO A 455 38.10 -10.93 -8.86
N ASN A 456 38.96 -10.64 -7.87
CA ASN A 456 39.44 -11.61 -6.90
C ASN A 456 38.65 -11.64 -5.59
N ASP A 457 37.48 -11.00 -5.56
CA ASP A 457 36.58 -10.96 -4.42
C ASP A 457 35.65 -12.18 -4.37
N LEU A 458 35.31 -12.58 -3.15
CA LEU A 458 34.47 -13.76 -2.89
C LEU A 458 33.60 -13.50 -1.68
N ASP A 459 32.32 -13.79 -1.82
CA ASP A 459 31.36 -13.52 -0.77
C ASP A 459 30.80 -14.85 -0.29
N VAL A 460 30.98 -15.15 0.99
CA VAL A 460 30.45 -16.38 1.59
C VAL A 460 29.36 -16.05 2.60
N TYR A 461 28.21 -16.67 2.38
CA TYR A 461 27.04 -16.59 3.24
C TYR A 461 26.78 -17.92 3.93
N GLN A 462 26.36 -17.89 5.19
CA GLN A 462 25.92 -19.07 5.94
C GLN A 462 24.44 -18.98 6.29
N PHE A 463 23.74 -20.10 6.16
CA PHE A 463 22.36 -20.24 6.62
C PHE A 463 22.14 -21.61 7.27
N PHE A 464 21.04 -21.71 8.01
CA PHE A 464 20.67 -22.91 8.76
C PHE A 464 19.40 -23.54 8.18
N ALA A 465 19.38 -24.85 8.00
CA ALA A 465 18.17 -25.54 7.51
C ALA A 465 18.18 -27.03 7.89
N LYS A 466 17.01 -27.68 7.87
CA LYS A 466 16.94 -29.15 7.99
C LYS A 466 17.39 -29.81 6.68
N GLY A 467 18.05 -30.96 6.78
CA GLY A 467 18.42 -31.76 5.61
C GLY A 467 17.19 -32.31 4.90
N GLY A 468 17.24 -32.42 3.58
CA GLY A 468 16.12 -32.83 2.74
C GLY A 468 15.21 -31.69 2.28
N THR A 469 15.39 -30.47 2.78
CA THR A 469 14.72 -29.28 2.23
C THR A 469 15.24 -29.00 0.81
N GLU A 470 14.32 -28.77 -0.13
CA GLU A 470 14.65 -28.31 -1.48
C GLU A 470 14.72 -26.78 -1.48
N VAL A 471 15.81 -26.23 -2.02
CA VAL A 471 16.11 -24.79 -2.00
C VAL A 471 16.55 -24.35 -3.39
N TRP A 472 16.08 -23.19 -3.82
CA TRP A 472 16.57 -22.47 -4.99
C TRP A 472 17.62 -21.48 -4.54
N ILE A 473 18.76 -21.48 -5.22
CA ILE A 473 19.87 -20.55 -5.04
C ILE A 473 20.06 -19.88 -6.38
N ASP A 474 19.76 -18.59 -6.43
CA ASP A 474 19.50 -17.87 -7.66
C ASP A 474 20.17 -16.50 -7.64
N ILE A 475 20.68 -16.06 -8.79
CA ILE A 475 21.38 -14.78 -8.92
C ILE A 475 20.60 -13.90 -9.88
N ASP A 476 20.17 -12.75 -9.37
CA ASP A 476 19.31 -11.81 -10.06
C ASP A 476 19.91 -10.40 -10.06
N ARG A 477 19.32 -9.51 -10.87
CA ARG A 477 19.60 -8.06 -10.86
C ARG A 477 21.11 -7.72 -10.92
N THR A 478 21.89 -8.54 -11.61
CA THR A 478 23.34 -8.37 -11.68
C THR A 478 23.74 -7.18 -12.53
N SER A 479 24.91 -6.64 -12.22
CA SER A 479 25.64 -5.80 -13.17
C SER A 479 25.87 -6.57 -14.47
N HIS A 480 25.53 -6.00 -15.63
CA HIS A 480 25.69 -6.69 -16.92
C HIS A 480 27.14 -7.14 -17.22
N ALA A 481 28.14 -6.52 -16.59
CA ALA A 481 29.54 -6.90 -16.74
C ALA A 481 29.97 -8.10 -15.89
N LEU A 482 29.17 -8.51 -14.91
CA LEU A 482 29.51 -9.57 -13.96
C LEU A 482 29.13 -10.93 -14.53
N ASP A 483 30.12 -11.83 -14.59
CA ASP A 483 29.95 -13.26 -14.89
C ASP A 483 30.04 -14.03 -13.56
N THR A 484 28.90 -14.51 -13.06
CA THR A 484 28.77 -15.02 -11.69
C THR A 484 29.00 -16.52 -11.62
N VAL A 485 29.50 -16.99 -10.46
CA VAL A 485 29.51 -18.40 -10.11
C VAL A 485 28.95 -18.54 -8.70
N VAL A 486 27.96 -19.42 -8.52
CA VAL A 486 27.36 -19.72 -7.22
C VAL A 486 27.64 -21.16 -6.81
N GLU A 487 28.11 -21.33 -5.57
CA GLU A 487 28.62 -22.61 -5.07
C GLU A 487 28.01 -22.94 -3.70
N LEU A 488 27.56 -24.17 -3.53
CA LEU A 488 27.34 -24.74 -2.20
C LEU A 488 28.65 -25.35 -1.73
N ILE A 489 29.20 -24.90 -0.60
CA ILE A 489 30.50 -25.35 -0.09
C ILE A 489 30.39 -26.00 1.30
N ASP A 490 31.38 -26.82 1.64
CA ASP A 490 31.54 -27.33 3.01
C ASP A 490 32.29 -26.34 3.92
N VAL A 491 32.45 -26.72 5.19
CA VAL A 491 33.17 -25.90 6.19
C VAL A 491 34.66 -25.68 5.88
N ASN A 492 35.25 -26.51 5.01
CA ASN A 492 36.65 -26.39 4.57
C ASN A 492 36.77 -25.62 3.24
N GLY A 493 35.65 -25.20 2.63
CA GLY A 493 35.61 -24.49 1.35
C GLY A 493 35.61 -25.39 0.12
N ASN A 494 35.45 -26.72 0.28
CA ASN A 494 35.31 -27.64 -0.84
C ASN A 494 33.95 -27.44 -1.53
N ILE A 495 33.93 -27.48 -2.85
CA ILE A 495 32.71 -27.28 -3.66
C ILE A 495 31.89 -28.57 -3.66
N LEU A 496 30.63 -28.48 -3.23
CA LEU A 496 29.66 -29.58 -3.19
C LEU A 496 28.72 -29.58 -4.39
N ALA A 497 28.32 -28.37 -4.80
CA ALA A 497 27.51 -28.09 -5.98
C ALA A 497 27.93 -26.73 -6.53
N GLN A 498 27.91 -26.56 -7.85
CA GLN A 498 28.25 -25.29 -8.49
C GLN A 498 27.39 -25.08 -9.73
N SER A 499 26.94 -23.85 -9.89
CA SER A 499 26.34 -23.28 -11.10
C SER A 499 27.14 -22.05 -11.51
N ASP A 500 27.20 -21.81 -12.81
CA ASP A 500 27.96 -20.72 -13.45
C ASP A 500 27.07 -19.96 -14.45
N ASP A 501 26.28 -20.66 -15.25
CA ASP A 501 25.44 -20.03 -16.28
C ASP A 501 24.11 -20.78 -16.34
N SER A 502 23.10 -20.26 -15.62
CA SER A 502 21.78 -20.90 -15.48
C SER A 502 21.12 -21.08 -16.85
N PHE A 503 21.34 -20.13 -17.76
CA PHE A 503 20.82 -20.15 -19.13
C PHE A 503 21.31 -21.37 -19.92
N THR A 504 22.61 -21.65 -19.89
CA THR A 504 23.23 -22.80 -20.57
C THR A 504 22.92 -24.10 -19.85
N GLU A 505 22.90 -24.08 -18.53
CA GLU A 505 22.63 -25.25 -17.68
C GLU A 505 21.20 -25.77 -17.83
N THR A 506 20.24 -24.88 -18.09
CA THR A 506 18.84 -25.24 -18.34
C THR A 506 18.67 -26.19 -19.54
N SER A 507 19.58 -26.15 -20.51
CA SER A 507 19.56 -27.08 -21.65
C SER A 507 19.88 -28.54 -21.27
N GLY A 508 20.38 -28.79 -20.05
CA GLY A 508 20.54 -30.13 -19.49
C GLY A 508 21.35 -30.13 -18.18
N ALA A 509 20.82 -30.81 -17.14
CA ALA A 509 21.43 -30.89 -15.79
C ALA A 509 22.84 -31.50 -15.74
N THR A 510 23.34 -32.11 -16.82
CA THR A 510 24.73 -32.59 -16.92
C THR A 510 25.78 -31.47 -16.92
N ASN A 511 25.34 -30.21 -17.04
CA ASN A 511 26.21 -29.04 -17.07
C ASN A 511 26.52 -28.47 -15.67
N LEU A 512 25.76 -28.87 -14.65
CA LEU A 512 26.02 -28.50 -13.25
C LEU A 512 27.11 -29.38 -12.65
N PHE A 513 28.00 -28.78 -11.85
CA PHE A 513 28.98 -29.55 -11.10
C PHE A 513 28.39 -30.09 -9.80
N VAL A 514 28.70 -31.35 -9.49
CA VAL A 514 28.25 -32.05 -8.29
C VAL A 514 29.40 -32.87 -7.73
N ASP A 515 29.69 -32.75 -6.44
CA ASP A 515 30.62 -33.66 -5.77
C ASP A 515 29.98 -35.05 -5.61
N ILE A 516 30.59 -36.05 -6.26
CA ILE A 516 30.14 -37.45 -6.21
C ILE A 516 30.89 -38.30 -5.17
N ASN A 517 31.97 -37.77 -4.58
CA ASN A 517 32.93 -38.55 -3.81
C ASN A 517 32.87 -38.26 -2.31
N THR A 518 32.71 -36.99 -1.90
CA THR A 518 32.82 -36.59 -0.48
C THR A 518 31.46 -36.51 0.21
N TYR A 519 30.43 -36.10 -0.52
CA TYR A 519 29.04 -36.03 -0.06
C TYR A 519 28.14 -36.64 -1.13
N PRO A 520 27.10 -37.43 -0.79
CA PRO A 520 26.19 -37.98 -1.80
C PRO A 520 25.23 -36.88 -2.31
N MET A 521 25.80 -35.90 -3.02
CA MET A 521 25.07 -34.84 -3.72
C MET A 521 24.50 -35.34 -5.06
N THR A 522 24.83 -36.58 -5.46
CA THR A 522 24.23 -37.26 -6.61
C THR A 522 22.70 -37.24 -6.52
N ASN A 523 22.04 -36.80 -7.59
CA ASN A 523 20.59 -36.62 -7.69
C ASN A 523 19.97 -35.59 -6.72
N ARG A 524 20.78 -34.70 -6.12
CA ARG A 524 20.29 -33.60 -5.27
C ARG A 524 20.37 -32.23 -5.91
N VAL A 525 21.24 -32.06 -6.90
CA VAL A 525 21.44 -30.80 -7.61
C VAL A 525 20.71 -30.87 -8.95
N ASN A 526 19.93 -29.84 -9.25
CA ASN A 526 19.14 -29.73 -10.47
C ASN A 526 19.23 -28.31 -11.03
N VAL A 527 18.90 -28.15 -12.30
CA VAL A 527 18.74 -26.84 -12.95
C VAL A 527 17.71 -25.99 -12.19
N LEU A 528 17.80 -24.67 -12.32
CA LEU A 528 16.92 -23.75 -11.59
C LEU A 528 15.42 -24.06 -11.82
N GLN A 529 15.01 -24.27 -13.07
CA GLN A 529 13.61 -24.46 -13.47
C GLN A 529 13.12 -25.89 -13.21
N LYS A 530 12.03 -26.01 -12.45
CA LYS A 530 11.38 -27.27 -12.05
C LYS A 530 10.12 -27.55 -12.86
N SER A 531 9.38 -26.51 -13.25
CA SER A 531 8.11 -26.64 -13.97
C SER A 531 8.15 -25.93 -15.33
N ASP A 532 7.23 -26.33 -16.22
CA ASP A 532 7.05 -25.69 -17.53
C ASP A 532 6.23 -24.39 -17.45
N TYR A 533 5.56 -24.14 -16.31
CA TYR A 533 4.61 -23.03 -16.13
C TYR A 533 5.30 -21.67 -15.96
N TYR A 534 6.42 -21.63 -15.24
CA TYR A 534 7.17 -20.40 -14.96
C TYR A 534 8.22 -20.07 -16.04
N GLN A 535 8.25 -20.79 -17.16
CA GLN A 535 9.22 -20.59 -18.23
C GLN A 535 8.83 -19.38 -19.10
N ARG A 536 9.45 -18.22 -18.84
CA ARG A 536 9.59 -17.21 -19.89
C ARG A 536 10.58 -17.74 -20.90
N ASN A 537 10.17 -17.94 -22.15
CA ASN A 537 11.08 -18.37 -23.20
C ASN A 537 11.65 -17.16 -23.94
N LEU A 538 12.94 -17.22 -24.30
CA LEU A 538 13.47 -16.37 -25.36
C LEU A 538 12.70 -16.63 -26.66
N VAL A 539 12.83 -15.73 -27.64
CA VAL A 539 12.30 -15.94 -29.00
C VAL A 539 12.84 -17.24 -29.62
N SER A 540 14.01 -17.73 -29.17
CA SER A 540 14.60 -19.02 -29.55
C SER A 540 13.88 -20.25 -28.98
N GLY A 541 12.93 -20.07 -28.06
CA GLY A 541 12.25 -21.16 -27.35
C GLY A 541 13.02 -21.72 -26.15
N THR A 542 14.17 -21.13 -25.80
CA THR A 542 14.97 -21.53 -24.62
C THR A 542 14.38 -20.88 -23.36
N PRO A 543 14.22 -21.63 -22.25
CA PRO A 543 13.79 -21.03 -20.99
C PRO A 543 14.78 -19.96 -20.54
N LYS A 544 14.23 -18.85 -20.07
CA LYS A 544 14.93 -17.71 -19.53
C LYS A 544 14.72 -17.70 -18.03
N ASP A 545 15.80 -17.48 -17.31
CA ASP A 545 15.76 -17.09 -15.91
C ASP A 545 14.98 -15.78 -15.72
N HIS A 546 14.18 -15.73 -14.67
CA HIS A 546 13.34 -14.56 -14.38
C HIS A 546 14.21 -13.53 -13.64
N PHE A 547 14.02 -12.22 -13.87
CA PHE A 547 14.87 -11.12 -13.35
C PHE A 547 16.39 -11.13 -13.64
N SER A 548 16.94 -12.22 -14.20
CA SER A 548 18.28 -12.20 -14.79
C SER A 548 18.42 -11.10 -15.85
N THR A 549 19.47 -10.29 -15.67
CA THR A 549 19.81 -9.13 -16.51
C THR A 549 20.76 -9.51 -17.64
N ASN A 550 21.52 -10.60 -17.46
CA ASN A 550 22.46 -11.09 -18.46
C ASN A 550 22.56 -12.63 -18.44
N VAL A 551 22.98 -13.25 -19.54
CA VAL A 551 22.97 -14.72 -19.68
C VAL A 551 24.00 -15.46 -18.83
N ARG A 552 24.88 -14.75 -18.11
CA ARG A 552 25.94 -15.28 -17.23
C ARG A 552 25.55 -15.31 -15.75
N ASP A 553 24.27 -15.14 -15.47
CA ASP A 553 23.76 -15.27 -14.11
C ASP A 553 23.70 -16.76 -13.75
N ALA A 554 24.25 -17.09 -12.58
CA ALA A 554 24.32 -18.45 -12.07
C ALA A 554 23.09 -18.79 -11.22
N GLY A 555 22.58 -20.01 -11.32
CA GLY A 555 21.39 -20.42 -10.59
C GLY A 555 21.17 -21.93 -10.60
N MET A 556 20.85 -22.49 -9.44
CA MET A 556 20.56 -23.92 -9.28
C MET A 556 19.53 -24.18 -8.18
N ARG A 557 18.89 -25.35 -8.22
CA ARG A 557 18.12 -25.86 -7.08
C ARG A 557 18.77 -27.10 -6.48
N VAL A 558 18.76 -27.17 -5.16
CA VAL A 558 19.47 -28.21 -4.41
C VAL A 558 18.59 -28.77 -3.30
N VAL A 559 18.53 -30.11 -3.19
CA VAL A 559 17.99 -30.80 -2.03
C VAL A 559 19.09 -30.97 -0.99
N LEU A 560 19.02 -30.18 0.08
CA LEU A 560 20.09 -30.07 1.08
C LEU A 560 20.45 -31.43 1.70
N HIS A 561 21.75 -31.67 1.90
CA HIS A 561 22.28 -32.88 2.52
C HIS A 561 22.26 -32.77 4.05
N GLY A 562 22.47 -33.87 4.78
CA GLY A 562 22.51 -33.84 6.26
C GLY A 562 21.23 -34.34 6.93
N SER A 563 21.10 -34.09 8.23
CA SER A 563 20.01 -34.65 9.05
C SER A 563 18.69 -33.92 8.83
N SER A 564 17.60 -34.66 8.60
CA SER A 564 16.25 -34.07 8.52
C SER A 564 15.60 -33.78 9.88
N THR A 565 16.18 -34.27 10.97
CA THR A 565 15.63 -34.12 12.33
C THR A 565 16.25 -32.96 13.10
N THR A 566 17.43 -32.50 12.68
CA THR A 566 18.17 -31.41 13.32
C THR A 566 18.51 -30.35 12.29
N THR A 567 18.62 -29.10 12.73
CA THR A 567 19.10 -28.00 11.89
C THR A 567 20.58 -28.18 11.60
N ASN A 568 20.97 -28.12 10.33
CA ASN A 568 22.34 -28.18 9.85
C ASN A 568 22.77 -26.80 9.36
N LYS A 569 24.08 -26.61 9.18
CA LYS A 569 24.69 -25.38 8.66
C LYS A 569 25.13 -25.59 7.22
N TYR A 570 24.85 -24.62 6.35
CA TYR A 570 25.24 -24.61 4.94
C TYR A 570 25.92 -23.29 4.59
N PHE A 571 26.76 -23.32 3.56
CA PHE A 571 27.50 -22.17 3.08
C PHE A 571 27.30 -22.01 1.57
N VAL A 572 26.95 -20.80 1.14
CA VAL A 572 26.87 -20.42 -0.26
C VAL A 572 27.98 -19.43 -0.53
N ARG A 573 28.75 -19.66 -1.59
CA ARG A 573 29.78 -18.74 -2.07
C ARG A 573 29.38 -18.17 -3.41
N VAL A 574 29.44 -16.85 -3.53
CA VAL A 574 29.28 -16.11 -4.78
C VAL A 574 30.63 -15.53 -5.14
N ARG A 575 31.00 -15.60 -6.42
CA ARG A 575 32.25 -15.06 -6.94
C ARG A 575 32.13 -14.76 -8.42
N SER A 576 33.14 -14.09 -8.97
CA SER A 576 33.30 -14.00 -10.42
C SER A 576 33.84 -15.31 -11.02
N SER A 577 33.39 -15.63 -12.23
CA SER A 577 33.95 -16.71 -13.03
C SER A 577 35.43 -16.46 -13.32
N ASN A 578 36.25 -17.49 -13.11
CA ASN A 578 37.69 -17.48 -13.36
C ASN A 578 38.04 -18.04 -14.74
N ILE A 579 37.05 -18.22 -15.62
CA ILE A 579 37.23 -18.65 -17.00
C ILE A 579 36.50 -17.71 -17.96
N ASP A 580 37.05 -17.54 -19.15
CA ASP A 580 36.32 -16.97 -20.28
C ASP A 580 36.01 -18.08 -21.29
N ARG A 581 34.75 -18.52 -21.33
CA ARG A 581 34.30 -19.56 -22.27
C ARG A 581 34.41 -19.14 -23.73
N THR A 582 34.37 -17.84 -24.02
CA THR A 582 34.51 -17.31 -25.39
C THR A 582 35.96 -17.30 -25.86
N ALA A 583 36.91 -17.18 -24.93
CA ALA A 583 38.34 -17.26 -25.19
C ALA A 583 38.93 -18.68 -25.03
N GLY A 584 38.09 -19.69 -24.77
CA GLY A 584 38.52 -21.09 -24.64
C GLY A 584 39.17 -21.44 -23.29
N GLY A 585 38.76 -20.77 -22.20
CA GLY A 585 39.16 -21.10 -20.84
C GLY A 585 38.85 -22.57 -20.48
N ASN A 586 39.70 -23.18 -19.65
CA ASN A 586 39.57 -24.58 -19.26
C ASN A 586 38.46 -24.74 -18.19
N PRO A 587 37.33 -25.42 -18.46
CA PRO A 587 36.24 -25.54 -17.49
C PRO A 587 36.64 -26.20 -16.17
N ALA A 588 37.68 -27.03 -16.16
CA ALA A 588 38.18 -27.64 -14.92
C ALA A 588 38.78 -26.61 -13.94
N ASP A 589 39.14 -25.42 -14.41
CA ASP A 589 39.66 -24.35 -13.56
C ASP A 589 38.59 -23.76 -12.65
N LEU A 590 37.29 -23.89 -13.01
CA LEU A 590 36.17 -23.49 -12.14
C LEU A 590 36.12 -24.31 -10.83
N GLN A 591 36.65 -25.53 -10.83
CA GLN A 591 36.65 -26.41 -9.66
C GLN A 591 38.04 -26.56 -9.01
N ASP A 592 39.05 -25.87 -9.53
CA ASP A 592 40.38 -25.84 -8.94
C ASP A 592 40.38 -24.87 -7.75
N LEU A 593 40.42 -25.42 -6.53
CA LEU A 593 40.45 -24.64 -5.28
C LEU A 593 41.64 -23.66 -5.19
N ALA A 594 42.70 -23.85 -5.97
CA ALA A 594 43.82 -22.90 -6.01
C ALA A 594 43.52 -21.66 -6.88
N LYS A 595 42.48 -21.71 -7.72
CA LYS A 595 42.13 -20.68 -8.71
C LYS A 595 40.78 -19.99 -8.43
N VAL A 596 40.11 -20.31 -7.33
CA VAL A 596 38.80 -19.73 -6.99
C VAL A 596 38.85 -18.20 -6.79
N ASN A 597 40.04 -17.64 -6.52
CA ASN A 597 40.26 -16.20 -6.39
C ASN A 597 40.72 -15.54 -7.71
N ASP A 598 40.82 -16.29 -8.81
CA ASP A 598 41.30 -15.78 -10.11
C ASP A 598 40.14 -15.29 -10.99
N GLY A 599 39.10 -14.69 -10.41
CA GLY A 599 37.94 -14.20 -11.16
C GLY A 599 38.32 -13.07 -12.15
N LEU A 600 37.43 -12.81 -13.11
CA LEU A 600 37.71 -11.95 -14.26
C LEU A 600 36.87 -10.67 -14.32
N THR A 601 35.75 -10.64 -13.61
CA THR A 601 34.74 -9.58 -13.67
C THR A 601 34.36 -9.09 -12.28
N SER A 602 33.71 -7.94 -12.19
CA SER A 602 33.25 -7.35 -10.93
C SER A 602 31.90 -6.67 -11.13
N GLY A 603 31.13 -6.50 -10.06
CA GLY A 603 29.82 -5.87 -10.10
C GLY A 603 28.94 -6.28 -8.93
N SER A 604 27.76 -5.65 -8.85
CA SER A 604 26.71 -6.01 -7.90
C SER A 604 25.89 -7.21 -8.38
N TYR A 605 25.28 -7.91 -7.43
CA TYR A 605 24.34 -9.00 -7.65
C TYR A 605 23.30 -9.04 -6.51
N GLN A 606 22.15 -9.66 -6.80
CA GLN A 606 21.18 -10.04 -5.79
C GLN A 606 21.17 -11.58 -5.70
N LEU A 607 21.46 -12.14 -4.53
CA LEU A 607 21.38 -13.57 -4.26
C LEU A 607 20.06 -13.90 -3.58
N ASN A 608 19.27 -14.77 -4.21
CA ASN A 608 18.02 -15.27 -3.67
C ASN A 608 18.19 -16.73 -3.21
N ILE A 609 17.90 -17.00 -1.94
CA ILE A 609 17.85 -18.35 -1.36
C ILE A 609 16.41 -18.59 -0.89
N ARG A 610 15.65 -19.44 -1.58
CA ARG A 610 14.19 -19.57 -1.37
C ARG A 610 13.67 -21.01 -1.45
N LEU A 611 12.45 -21.22 -0.96
CA LEU A 611 11.79 -22.54 -0.88
C LEU A 611 10.93 -22.90 -2.11
N ARG A 612 10.78 -21.97 -3.06
CA ARG A 612 9.91 -22.10 -4.23
C ARG A 612 10.63 -21.71 -5.50
N GLU A 613 10.10 -22.21 -6.61
CA GLU A 613 10.55 -21.83 -7.96
C GLU A 613 10.20 -20.38 -8.29
N THR A 614 9.04 -19.87 -7.83
CA THR A 614 8.67 -18.47 -8.01
C THR A 614 9.60 -17.55 -7.21
N ASP A 615 10.05 -16.46 -7.83
CA ASP A 615 10.79 -15.41 -7.13
C ASP A 615 9.97 -14.85 -5.97
N GLU A 616 10.59 -14.74 -4.81
CA GLU A 616 9.93 -14.19 -3.63
C GLU A 616 10.47 -12.79 -3.36
N PHE A 617 9.56 -11.84 -3.13
CA PHE A 617 9.92 -10.48 -2.74
C PHE A 617 9.90 -10.35 -1.21
N PRO A 618 10.92 -9.74 -0.58
CA PRO A 618 10.92 -9.49 0.86
C PRO A 618 9.79 -8.56 1.30
N GLY A 619 9.11 -8.91 2.39
CA GLY A 619 8.14 -8.03 3.02
C GLY A 619 8.77 -6.75 3.58
N SER A 620 7.94 -5.77 3.93
CA SER A 620 8.38 -4.53 4.56
C SER A 620 9.19 -4.82 5.83
N THR A 621 10.38 -4.23 5.93
CA THR A 621 11.37 -4.56 6.96
C THR A 621 11.98 -3.28 7.48
N ILE A 622 12.02 -3.12 8.81
CA ILE A 622 12.77 -2.05 9.48
C ILE A 622 13.78 -2.68 10.42
N ARG A 623 15.07 -2.56 10.11
CA ARG A 623 16.16 -3.18 10.84
C ARG A 623 17.32 -2.19 11.04
N PHE A 624 17.84 -2.13 12.26
CA PHE A 624 18.90 -1.19 12.66
C PHE A 624 18.58 0.25 12.23
N ALA A 625 17.40 0.75 12.62
CA ALA A 625 17.00 2.15 12.40
C ALA A 625 17.13 2.96 13.70
N ASP A 626 17.50 4.23 13.56
CA ASP A 626 17.47 5.24 14.62
C ASP A 626 16.43 6.30 14.24
N VAL A 627 15.26 6.25 14.88
CA VAL A 627 14.10 7.09 14.54
C VAL A 627 13.86 8.09 15.68
N ARG A 628 13.98 9.39 15.37
CA ARG A 628 13.88 10.47 16.35
C ARG A 628 12.90 11.53 15.89
N TYR A 629 12.26 12.22 16.84
CA TYR A 629 11.46 13.43 16.61
C TYR A 629 10.23 13.30 15.69
N ALA A 630 9.83 12.08 15.32
CA ALA A 630 8.57 11.84 14.61
C ALA A 630 7.36 12.15 15.52
N ASP A 631 6.18 12.34 14.93
CA ASP A 631 4.90 12.28 15.63
C ASP A 631 4.64 10.83 16.09
N THR A 632 4.64 9.90 15.14
CA THR A 632 4.64 8.45 15.40
C THR A 632 5.80 7.80 14.65
N GLY A 633 6.80 7.28 15.37
CA GLY A 633 8.04 6.80 14.76
C GLY A 633 7.84 5.67 13.74
N ILE A 634 7.17 4.60 14.14
CA ILE A 634 6.79 3.47 13.28
C ILE A 634 5.35 3.11 13.60
N GLU A 635 4.49 3.13 12.59
CA GLU A 635 3.10 2.72 12.67
C GLU A 635 2.87 1.53 11.73
N VAL A 636 2.22 0.49 12.23
CA VAL A 636 1.90 -0.73 11.48
C VAL A 636 0.42 -1.02 11.65
N ARG A 637 -0.31 -1.15 10.53
CA ARG A 637 -1.75 -1.38 10.52
C ARG A 637 -2.07 -2.68 9.78
N GLY A 638 -2.88 -3.55 10.39
CA GLY A 638 -3.41 -4.75 9.72
C GLY A 638 -2.36 -5.80 9.31
N MET A 639 -1.18 -5.80 9.95
CA MET A 639 -0.05 -6.69 9.60
C MET A 639 0.37 -7.59 10.77
N PRO A 640 0.90 -8.81 10.51
CA PRO A 640 0.93 -9.46 9.20
C PRO A 640 -0.48 -9.70 8.69
N LEU A 641 -0.64 -9.61 7.37
CA LEU A 641 -1.91 -9.77 6.70
C LEU A 641 -2.50 -11.12 7.12
N HIS A 642 -3.82 -11.16 7.31
CA HIS A 642 -4.54 -12.36 7.71
C HIS A 642 -4.23 -12.92 9.10
N SER A 643 -3.58 -12.14 9.96
CA SER A 643 -3.42 -12.48 11.36
C SER A 643 -4.79 -12.60 12.04
N PRO A 644 -5.12 -13.75 12.68
CA PRO A 644 -6.38 -13.90 13.40
C PRO A 644 -6.50 -12.97 14.61
N LEU A 645 -5.38 -12.38 15.07
CA LEU A 645 -5.36 -11.45 16.21
C LEU A 645 -5.31 -9.98 15.79
N GLY A 646 -4.67 -9.69 14.65
CA GLY A 646 -4.47 -8.32 14.17
C GLY A 646 -5.58 -7.82 13.25
N GLY A 647 -6.30 -8.74 12.59
CA GLY A 647 -7.20 -8.40 11.49
C GLY A 647 -6.47 -7.82 10.28
N GLU A 648 -7.17 -7.69 9.15
CA GLU A 648 -6.69 -6.94 7.98
C GLU A 648 -6.76 -5.42 8.20
N ALA A 649 -7.60 -4.94 9.10
CA ALA A 649 -7.66 -3.53 9.49
C ALA A 649 -7.60 -3.38 11.01
N THR A 650 -7.22 -2.19 11.47
CA THR A 650 -7.33 -1.78 12.88
C THR A 650 -8.20 -0.56 12.98
N GLU A 651 -8.94 -0.45 14.07
CA GLU A 651 -9.69 0.75 14.40
C GLU A 651 -8.75 1.96 14.45
N ILE A 652 -9.10 3.02 13.71
CA ILE A 652 -8.31 4.25 13.64
C ILE A 652 -8.68 5.20 14.77
N SER A 653 -7.74 6.07 15.18
CA SER A 653 -7.99 7.11 16.18
C SER A 653 -8.88 8.23 15.62
N GLY A 654 -10.17 7.98 15.50
CA GLY A 654 -11.19 8.89 15.01
C GLY A 654 -12.55 8.54 15.60
N ASN A 655 -13.51 9.47 15.60
CA ASN A 655 -14.85 9.16 16.07
C ASN A 655 -15.60 8.38 14.97
N ASN A 656 -15.82 7.09 15.19
CA ASN A 656 -16.64 6.19 14.37
C ASN A 656 -17.96 5.82 15.09
N ASP A 657 -18.39 6.60 16.09
CA ASP A 657 -19.54 6.34 16.97
C ASP A 657 -20.91 6.46 16.28
N SER A 658 -20.92 6.72 14.97
CA SER A 658 -22.15 6.98 14.22
C SER A 658 -22.11 6.40 12.82
N PRO A 659 -23.27 6.03 12.25
CA PRO A 659 -23.33 5.43 10.91
C PRO A 659 -22.68 6.28 9.81
N GLY A 660 -22.71 7.61 9.94
CA GLY A 660 -22.14 8.54 8.94
C GLY A 660 -20.65 8.82 9.10
N ALA A 661 -20.04 8.36 10.19
CA ALA A 661 -18.61 8.49 10.47
C ALA A 661 -17.91 7.12 10.56
N GLY A 662 -18.59 6.05 10.16
CA GLY A 662 -18.05 4.70 10.24
C GLY A 662 -16.77 4.54 9.42
N GLN A 663 -15.83 3.75 9.94
CA GLN A 663 -14.56 3.47 9.30
C GLN A 663 -14.77 2.58 8.07
N ASP A 664 -14.29 3.03 6.91
CA ASP A 664 -14.37 2.27 5.67
C ASP A 664 -13.34 1.12 5.65
N LEU A 665 -13.83 -0.10 5.46
CA LEU A 665 -13.04 -1.33 5.33
C LEU A 665 -12.83 -1.74 3.86
N GLY A 666 -13.48 -1.06 2.92
CA GLY A 666 -13.42 -1.35 1.49
C GLY A 666 -14.39 -2.44 1.03
N ASN A 667 -14.09 -3.04 -0.12
CA ASN A 667 -14.96 -4.00 -0.79
C ASN A 667 -14.60 -5.44 -0.41
N LEU A 668 -15.56 -6.17 0.16
CA LEU A 668 -15.43 -7.57 0.56
C LEU A 668 -14.99 -8.47 -0.61
N LEU A 669 -15.52 -8.20 -1.80
CA LEU A 669 -15.23 -9.00 -3.00
C LEU A 669 -13.89 -8.65 -3.67
N SER A 670 -13.21 -7.61 -3.20
CA SER A 670 -11.85 -7.28 -3.62
C SER A 670 -10.79 -7.77 -2.64
N ALA A 671 -11.19 -8.43 -1.55
CA ALA A 671 -10.26 -9.14 -0.68
C ALA A 671 -9.96 -10.52 -1.29
N ASP A 672 -8.69 -10.92 -1.29
CA ASP A 672 -8.19 -12.20 -1.76
C ASP A 672 -8.89 -13.41 -1.11
N ARG A 673 -9.13 -13.35 0.21
CA ARG A 673 -9.88 -14.38 0.95
C ARG A 673 -11.37 -14.11 1.06
N ALA A 674 -11.88 -13.07 0.39
CA ALA A 674 -13.24 -12.57 0.55
C ALA A 674 -13.63 -12.40 2.05
N THR A 675 -12.68 -11.91 2.86
CA THR A 675 -12.80 -11.73 4.31
C THR A 675 -12.26 -10.36 4.69
N LEU A 676 -12.95 -9.65 5.60
CA LEU A 676 -12.51 -8.38 6.18
C LEU A 676 -12.50 -8.54 7.70
N GLY A 677 -11.32 -8.68 8.30
CA GLY A 677 -11.12 -8.72 9.75
C GLY A 677 -10.69 -7.36 10.28
N VAL A 678 -11.21 -6.97 11.44
CA VAL A 678 -10.90 -5.68 12.08
C VAL A 678 -10.58 -5.90 13.54
N ALA A 679 -9.42 -5.39 13.98
CA ALA A 679 -9.12 -5.26 15.40
C ALA A 679 -9.70 -3.93 15.91
N GLY A 680 -10.52 -3.98 16.96
CA GLY A 680 -11.13 -2.80 17.58
C GLY A 680 -11.05 -2.81 19.11
N GLN A 681 -11.31 -1.65 19.71
CA GLN A 681 -11.25 -1.44 21.15
C GLN A 681 -12.41 -0.59 21.65
N SER A 682 -13.32 -1.21 22.42
CA SER A 682 -14.35 -0.45 23.15
C SER A 682 -13.76 0.33 24.33
N SER A 683 -13.89 1.66 24.29
CA SER A 683 -13.48 2.63 25.33
C SER A 683 -14.45 2.73 26.51
N GLY A 684 -15.66 2.18 26.39
CA GLY A 684 -16.65 2.12 27.47
C GLY A 684 -18.03 1.59 27.05
N SER A 685 -18.97 1.49 28.00
CA SER A 685 -20.31 0.92 27.75
C SER A 685 -21.23 1.77 26.86
N GLY A 686 -20.80 2.98 26.48
CA GLY A 686 -21.51 3.85 25.54
C GLY A 686 -20.87 3.89 24.16
N ASP A 687 -19.78 3.15 23.98
CA ASP A 687 -19.01 3.12 22.74
C ASP A 687 -19.66 2.22 21.70
N ILE A 688 -19.67 2.68 20.45
CA ILE A 688 -20.33 1.99 19.33
C ILE A 688 -19.47 2.17 18.09
N ASP A 689 -18.72 1.15 17.70
CA ASP A 689 -17.80 1.26 16.58
C ASP A 689 -18.56 0.94 15.30
N PHE A 690 -18.74 1.92 14.40
CA PHE A 690 -19.28 1.67 13.07
C PHE A 690 -18.17 1.41 12.07
N TYR A 691 -18.32 0.31 11.33
CA TYR A 691 -17.49 -0.05 10.19
C TYR A 691 -18.35 -0.13 8.92
N GLN A 692 -17.86 0.40 7.81
CA GLN A 692 -18.53 0.40 6.51
C GLN A 692 -17.80 -0.55 5.56
N PHE A 693 -18.55 -1.29 4.74
CA PHE A 693 -17.96 -2.13 3.70
C PHE A 693 -18.90 -2.25 2.51
N ASP A 694 -18.31 -2.53 1.35
CA ASP A 694 -19.03 -2.73 0.10
C ASP A 694 -19.10 -4.21 -0.28
N VAL A 695 -20.20 -4.58 -0.94
CA VAL A 695 -20.35 -5.85 -1.67
C VAL A 695 -20.56 -5.49 -3.13
N LEU A 696 -19.47 -5.28 -3.86
CA LEU A 696 -19.50 -4.84 -5.25
C LEU A 696 -18.62 -5.73 -6.12
N PHE A 697 -19.11 -6.11 -7.30
CA PHE A 697 -18.28 -6.80 -8.28
C PHE A 697 -17.45 -5.77 -9.04
N ASP A 698 -16.15 -5.70 -8.73
CA ASP A 698 -15.19 -4.85 -9.43
C ASP A 698 -14.47 -5.64 -10.54
N SER A 699 -13.95 -4.96 -11.56
CA SER A 699 -13.11 -5.53 -12.62
C SER A 699 -13.70 -6.70 -13.43
N ILE A 700 -15.03 -6.87 -13.43
CA ILE A 700 -15.74 -7.87 -14.23
C ILE A 700 -16.15 -7.36 -15.62
N GLN A 701 -16.14 -8.23 -16.64
CA GLN A 701 -16.55 -7.90 -18.02
C GLN A 701 -18.06 -7.66 -18.20
N GLN A 702 -18.88 -8.00 -17.20
CA GLN A 702 -20.33 -7.74 -17.19
C GLN A 702 -20.65 -6.69 -16.12
N GLY A 703 -21.74 -5.92 -16.27
CA GLY A 703 -22.01 -4.74 -15.45
C GLY A 703 -22.11 -4.98 -13.93
N PRO A 704 -22.23 -3.91 -13.11
CA PRO A 704 -22.04 -3.92 -11.65
C PRO A 704 -23.09 -4.70 -10.83
N ASN A 705 -24.09 -5.28 -11.49
CA ASN A 705 -25.17 -6.04 -10.83
C ASN A 705 -24.83 -7.53 -10.87
N GLY A 706 -24.15 -8.02 -9.83
CA GLY A 706 -23.90 -9.45 -9.63
C GLY A 706 -24.92 -10.12 -8.70
N PRO A 707 -24.86 -11.45 -8.57
CA PRO A 707 -25.70 -12.20 -7.62
C PRO A 707 -25.39 -11.80 -6.16
N PRO A 708 -26.34 -12.00 -5.22
CA PRO A 708 -26.06 -11.79 -3.81
C PRO A 708 -24.95 -12.73 -3.32
N VAL A 709 -24.15 -12.24 -2.38
CA VAL A 709 -22.99 -12.93 -1.82
C VAL A 709 -23.36 -13.49 -0.45
N SER A 710 -22.89 -14.70 -0.15
CA SER A 710 -23.04 -15.30 1.16
C SER A 710 -21.96 -14.77 2.10
N THR A 711 -22.36 -14.12 3.19
CA THR A 711 -21.45 -13.51 4.18
C THR A 711 -21.73 -14.04 5.58
N VAL A 712 -20.67 -14.18 6.38
CA VAL A 712 -20.72 -14.53 7.81
C VAL A 712 -20.13 -13.37 8.59
N PHE A 713 -20.68 -13.07 9.76
CA PHE A 713 -20.10 -12.09 10.69
C PHE A 713 -19.80 -12.79 11.99
N ASP A 714 -18.62 -12.51 12.52
CA ASP A 714 -18.13 -13.12 13.75
C ASP A 714 -17.40 -12.09 14.60
N ILE A 715 -17.40 -12.30 15.91
CA ILE A 715 -16.60 -11.56 16.86
C ILE A 715 -15.75 -12.57 17.62
N ASP A 716 -14.45 -12.52 17.37
CA ASP A 716 -13.51 -13.41 18.01
C ASP A 716 -12.81 -12.74 19.20
N TYR A 717 -12.34 -13.57 20.12
CA TYR A 717 -11.45 -13.22 21.23
C TYR A 717 -12.02 -12.18 22.20
N ALA A 718 -13.34 -12.05 22.36
CA ALA A 718 -13.92 -11.19 23.40
C ALA A 718 -14.29 -11.98 24.68
N ASP A 719 -15.26 -12.88 24.63
CA ASP A 719 -15.72 -13.67 25.77
C ASP A 719 -14.63 -14.62 26.28
N GLY A 720 -14.62 -14.89 27.60
CA GLY A 720 -13.63 -15.75 28.26
C GLY A 720 -12.25 -15.10 28.44
N PHE A 721 -11.99 -13.91 27.87
CA PHE A 721 -10.72 -13.18 27.99
C PHE A 721 -10.80 -11.90 28.84
N GLY A 722 -11.92 -11.68 29.55
CA GLY A 722 -12.13 -10.51 30.41
C GLY A 722 -12.44 -9.21 29.66
N ARG A 723 -12.89 -9.32 28.41
CA ARG A 723 -13.32 -8.23 27.52
C ARG A 723 -14.86 -8.08 27.58
N PRO A 724 -15.44 -6.98 27.07
CA PRO A 724 -16.88 -6.74 27.16
C PRO A 724 -17.71 -7.78 26.41
N ASP A 725 -18.96 -7.94 26.86
CA ASP A 725 -20.02 -8.65 26.14
C ASP A 725 -20.55 -7.75 25.02
N LEU A 726 -20.55 -8.26 23.79
CA LEU A 726 -20.72 -7.48 22.56
C LEU A 726 -22.01 -7.85 21.82
N ILE A 727 -22.42 -6.98 20.91
CA ILE A 727 -23.52 -7.18 19.97
C ILE A 727 -23.06 -6.72 18.59
N LEU A 728 -23.41 -7.49 17.57
CA LEU A 728 -23.25 -7.14 16.17
C LEU A 728 -24.58 -6.65 15.58
N SER A 729 -24.58 -5.52 14.89
CA SER A 729 -25.74 -5.01 14.16
C SER A 729 -25.36 -4.56 12.76
N VAL A 730 -25.97 -5.15 11.72
CA VAL A 730 -25.68 -4.83 10.31
C VAL A 730 -26.81 -4.01 9.72
N PHE A 731 -26.47 -2.91 9.05
CA PHE A 731 -27.38 -1.97 8.40
C PHE A 731 -27.12 -1.93 6.89
N ASP A 732 -28.18 -1.74 6.10
CA ASP A 732 -28.05 -1.45 4.66
C ASP A 732 -27.65 0.02 4.41
N GLY A 733 -27.29 0.37 3.18
CA GLY A 733 -26.89 1.73 2.79
C GLY A 733 -27.95 2.82 3.02
N ASN A 734 -29.19 2.48 3.40
CA ASN A 734 -30.21 3.44 3.84
C ASN A 734 -30.31 3.56 5.38
N GLY A 735 -29.40 2.92 6.12
CA GLY A 735 -29.38 2.91 7.58
C GLY A 735 -30.44 2.00 8.22
N ARG A 736 -30.99 1.04 7.47
CA ARG A 736 -31.99 0.09 8.00
C ARG A 736 -31.30 -1.16 8.54
N LEU A 737 -31.62 -1.53 9.79
CA LEU A 737 -31.14 -2.77 10.40
C LEU A 737 -31.61 -3.98 9.58
N VAL A 738 -30.66 -4.78 9.09
CA VAL A 738 -30.91 -5.98 8.26
C VAL A 738 -30.53 -7.28 8.98
N LEU A 739 -29.46 -7.28 9.78
CA LEU A 739 -29.02 -8.43 10.57
C LEU A 739 -28.62 -7.97 11.98
N MET A 740 -28.73 -8.87 12.95
CA MET A 740 -28.27 -8.63 14.32
C MET A 740 -27.83 -9.96 14.93
N GLY A 741 -26.71 -9.94 15.66
CA GLY A 741 -26.15 -11.08 16.38
C GLY A 741 -25.81 -10.70 17.82
N ASN A 742 -26.06 -11.64 18.73
CA ASN A 742 -25.59 -11.65 20.10
C ASN A 742 -24.89 -13.01 20.33
N ASP A 743 -24.82 -13.49 21.57
CA ASP A 743 -24.42 -14.81 22.04
C ASP A 743 -24.48 -15.95 21.00
N SER A 744 -23.39 -16.70 20.89
CA SER A 744 -23.25 -17.86 20.01
C SER A 744 -22.78 -19.11 20.76
N ASN A 745 -23.16 -20.30 20.27
CA ASN A 745 -22.75 -21.59 20.86
C ASN A 745 -22.25 -22.54 19.77
N ILE A 746 -21.17 -22.14 19.11
CA ILE A 746 -20.58 -22.86 17.99
C ILE A 746 -19.40 -23.69 18.50
N ALA A 747 -19.57 -25.02 18.54
CA ALA A 747 -18.59 -25.93 19.13
C ALA A 747 -17.22 -25.95 18.41
N ASP A 748 -17.20 -25.61 17.12
CA ASP A 748 -15.97 -25.50 16.34
C ASP A 748 -15.20 -24.20 16.64
N ASP A 749 -15.88 -23.19 17.19
CA ASP A 749 -15.32 -21.88 17.54
C ASP A 749 -14.98 -21.74 19.03
N GLN A 750 -15.47 -22.65 19.88
CA GLN A 750 -15.13 -22.68 21.31
C GLN A 750 -13.91 -23.53 21.62
N GLY A 751 -13.18 -23.26 22.71
CA GLY A 751 -12.04 -24.09 23.15
C GLY A 751 -12.31 -25.60 23.19
N GLY A 752 -11.28 -26.40 22.91
CA GLY A 752 -11.42 -27.86 22.79
C GLY A 752 -12.00 -28.54 24.05
N PRO A 753 -12.62 -29.74 23.93
CA PRO A 753 -13.24 -30.41 25.07
C PRO A 753 -12.26 -30.62 26.24
N ASN A 754 -12.62 -30.10 27.42
CA ASN A 754 -11.80 -30.09 28.65
C ASN A 754 -10.54 -29.22 28.61
N LEU A 755 -10.39 -28.31 27.65
CA LEU A 755 -9.25 -27.38 27.55
C LEU A 755 -9.59 -25.96 28.00
N GLY A 756 -10.81 -25.71 28.49
CA GLY A 756 -11.24 -24.38 28.94
C GLY A 756 -11.33 -23.42 27.76
N THR A 757 -10.71 -22.24 27.87
CA THR A 757 -10.62 -21.25 26.79
C THR A 757 -9.61 -21.61 25.70
N ASP A 758 -8.80 -22.66 25.90
CA ASP A 758 -7.84 -23.20 24.92
C ASP A 758 -7.00 -22.15 24.15
N SER A 759 -6.50 -21.14 24.86
CA SER A 759 -5.85 -19.95 24.26
C SER A 759 -4.55 -20.19 23.46
N LYS A 760 -4.16 -21.45 23.27
CA LYS A 760 -3.04 -21.86 22.41
C LYS A 760 -3.50 -22.26 21.01
N ASP A 761 -4.77 -22.59 20.84
CA ASP A 761 -5.37 -22.90 19.55
C ASP A 761 -5.94 -21.61 18.94
N LEU A 762 -5.22 -21.03 17.98
CA LEU A 762 -5.66 -19.83 17.26
C LEU A 762 -6.60 -20.15 16.09
N SER A 763 -6.98 -21.42 15.89
CA SER A 763 -8.00 -21.80 14.91
C SER A 763 -9.43 -21.61 15.41
N ARG A 764 -9.59 -21.17 16.66
CA ARG A 764 -10.87 -20.92 17.34
C ARG A 764 -10.85 -19.52 17.95
N GLY A 765 -11.97 -18.82 17.86
CA GLY A 765 -12.09 -17.42 18.26
C GLY A 765 -12.73 -17.21 19.63
N SER A 766 -13.67 -18.07 20.03
CA SER A 766 -14.48 -17.85 21.22
C SER A 766 -13.96 -18.53 22.49
N GLY A 767 -13.71 -17.74 23.54
CA GLY A 767 -13.39 -18.25 24.88
C GLY A 767 -14.63 -18.72 25.67
N GLY A 768 -15.83 -18.37 25.21
CA GLY A 768 -17.10 -18.71 25.84
C GLY A 768 -18.30 -18.63 24.88
N LEU A 769 -19.48 -18.29 25.39
CA LEU A 769 -20.76 -18.32 24.66
C LEU A 769 -21.29 -16.93 24.27
N LEU A 770 -20.64 -15.86 24.75
CA LEU A 770 -21.17 -14.50 24.64
C LEU A 770 -20.63 -13.75 23.41
N ASP A 771 -19.77 -14.39 22.63
CA ASP A 771 -19.21 -13.83 21.41
C ASP A 771 -20.27 -13.83 20.27
N PRO A 772 -20.56 -12.65 19.67
CA PRO A 772 -21.58 -12.57 18.62
C PRO A 772 -21.25 -13.27 17.32
N TYR A 773 -22.19 -14.09 16.83
CA TYR A 773 -22.09 -14.75 15.53
C TYR A 773 -23.36 -14.56 14.69
N ILE A 774 -23.21 -14.16 13.44
CA ILE A 774 -24.26 -14.15 12.42
C ILE A 774 -23.84 -15.13 11.33
N GLY A 775 -24.48 -16.30 11.33
CA GLY A 775 -24.24 -17.31 10.29
C GLY A 775 -24.60 -16.83 8.89
N SER A 776 -24.25 -17.64 7.88
CA SER A 776 -24.39 -17.35 6.45
C SER A 776 -25.67 -16.57 6.10
N ALA A 777 -25.53 -15.32 5.70
CA ALA A 777 -26.59 -14.44 5.25
C ALA A 777 -26.30 -13.97 3.81
N LEU A 778 -27.33 -13.90 2.97
CA LEU A 778 -27.18 -13.43 1.59
C LEU A 778 -27.30 -11.90 1.54
N LEU A 779 -26.22 -11.22 1.16
CA LEU A 779 -26.18 -9.78 0.94
C LEU A 779 -26.23 -9.47 -0.56
N PRO A 780 -27.25 -8.74 -1.04
CA PRO A 780 -27.24 -8.14 -2.37
C PRO A 780 -26.06 -7.20 -2.58
N THR A 781 -25.77 -6.87 -3.84
CA THR A 781 -24.76 -5.85 -4.13
C THR A 781 -25.17 -4.48 -3.57
N GLY A 782 -24.29 -3.85 -2.80
CA GLY A 782 -24.54 -2.57 -2.15
C GLY A 782 -23.54 -2.28 -1.03
N SER A 783 -23.73 -1.12 -0.39
CA SER A 783 -22.93 -0.69 0.77
C SER A 783 -23.65 -1.04 2.07
N TYR A 784 -22.89 -1.47 3.06
CA TYR A 784 -23.37 -1.92 4.37
C TYR A 784 -22.56 -1.28 5.49
N SER A 785 -23.17 -1.18 6.67
CA SER A 785 -22.46 -0.80 7.89
C SER A 785 -22.69 -1.79 9.02
N VAL A 786 -21.64 -2.15 9.74
CA VAL A 786 -21.66 -3.01 10.92
C VAL A 786 -21.39 -2.14 12.13
N ALA A 787 -22.25 -2.20 13.13
CA ALA A 787 -22.01 -1.63 14.44
C ALA A 787 -21.59 -2.74 15.40
N VAL A 788 -20.44 -2.56 16.05
CA VAL A 788 -19.99 -3.35 17.19
C VAL A 788 -20.24 -2.52 18.43
N SER A 789 -21.03 -3.03 19.36
CA SER A 789 -21.35 -2.30 20.59
C SER A 789 -21.44 -3.23 21.78
N THR A 790 -21.28 -2.70 22.98
CA THR A 790 -21.52 -3.50 24.19
C THR A 790 -22.99 -3.93 24.28
N ALA A 791 -23.28 -5.03 24.99
CA ALA A 791 -24.65 -5.51 25.20
C ALA A 791 -25.60 -4.50 25.89
N ALA A 792 -25.05 -3.42 26.46
CA ALA A 792 -25.80 -2.29 27.01
C ALA A 792 -26.38 -1.34 25.94
N GLN A 793 -25.83 -1.34 24.72
CA GLN A 793 -26.26 -0.52 23.60
C GLN A 793 -26.92 -1.40 22.55
N ILE A 794 -28.25 -1.27 22.41
CA ILE A 794 -29.04 -1.99 21.41
C ILE A 794 -29.69 -1.00 20.43
N PRO A 795 -29.72 -1.30 19.11
CA PRO A 795 -30.38 -0.46 18.13
C PRO A 795 -31.83 -0.13 18.51
N ALA A 796 -32.26 1.11 18.26
CA ALA A 796 -33.62 1.58 18.57
C ALA A 796 -34.73 0.73 17.93
N GLN A 797 -34.41 0.01 16.85
CA GLN A 797 -35.28 -0.94 16.16
C GLN A 797 -35.54 -2.22 16.97
N ALA A 798 -34.59 -2.64 17.83
CA ALA A 798 -34.64 -3.88 18.61
C ALA A 798 -34.93 -3.65 20.12
N GLN A 799 -35.00 -2.40 20.58
CA GLN A 799 -35.23 -2.05 21.99
C GLN A 799 -36.54 -2.58 22.60
N GLN A 800 -37.49 -3.08 21.80
CA GLN A 800 -38.74 -3.68 22.30
C GLN A 800 -38.55 -4.87 23.22
N TYR A 801 -37.40 -5.53 23.17
CA TYR A 801 -37.08 -6.67 24.02
C TYR A 801 -36.52 -6.26 25.38
N GLN A 802 -36.18 -4.98 25.57
CA GLN A 802 -35.58 -4.46 26.81
C GLN A 802 -36.36 -3.31 27.44
N LEU A 803 -37.05 -2.50 26.64
CA LEU A 803 -37.79 -1.31 27.10
C LEU A 803 -39.29 -1.56 27.12
N HIS A 804 -39.95 -1.03 28.15
CA HIS A 804 -41.41 -1.10 28.28
C HIS A 804 -42.16 -0.30 27.19
N ASN A 805 -41.58 0.81 26.71
CA ASN A 805 -42.14 1.70 25.69
C ASN A 805 -41.11 1.94 24.56
N PRO A 806 -40.86 0.95 23.69
CA PRO A 806 -39.87 1.07 22.62
C PRO A 806 -40.38 1.97 21.48
N ALA A 807 -39.46 2.60 20.74
CA ALA A 807 -39.79 3.40 19.57
C ALA A 807 -40.47 2.57 18.46
N ASN A 808 -40.07 1.30 18.33
CA ASN A 808 -40.57 0.37 17.32
C ASN A 808 -41.14 -0.89 17.97
N THR A 809 -42.47 -0.99 18.07
CA THR A 809 -43.18 -2.15 18.67
C THR A 809 -43.51 -3.25 17.65
N SER A 810 -43.32 -2.97 16.36
CA SER A 810 -43.76 -3.84 15.25
C SER A 810 -42.62 -4.63 14.59
N VAL A 811 -41.37 -4.36 14.94
CA VAL A 811 -40.21 -5.11 14.41
C VAL A 811 -40.26 -6.55 14.95
N ARG A 812 -39.82 -7.55 14.20
CA ARG A 812 -39.67 -8.93 14.67
C ARG A 812 -38.35 -9.47 14.16
N LEU A 813 -37.58 -10.10 15.03
CA LEU A 813 -36.38 -10.82 14.62
C LEU A 813 -36.79 -12.20 14.08
N GLU A 814 -36.27 -12.56 12.93
CA GLU A 814 -36.39 -13.91 12.38
C GLU A 814 -35.00 -14.56 12.30
N PRO A 815 -34.88 -15.88 12.51
CA PRO A 815 -33.62 -16.58 12.29
C PRO A 815 -33.16 -16.43 10.84
N VAL A 816 -31.84 -16.26 10.66
CA VAL A 816 -31.21 -16.16 9.33
C VAL A 816 -31.55 -17.38 8.46
N THR A 817 -31.56 -17.16 7.15
CA THR A 817 -32.06 -18.14 6.18
C THR A 817 -31.27 -19.45 6.12
N SER A 818 -30.01 -19.43 6.62
CA SER A 818 -29.10 -20.58 6.66
C SER A 818 -29.37 -21.56 7.80
N VAL A 819 -30.22 -21.21 8.77
CA VAL A 819 -30.56 -22.09 9.90
C VAL A 819 -31.67 -23.06 9.48
N GLU A 820 -31.47 -24.36 9.74
CA GLU A 820 -32.52 -25.36 9.60
C GLU A 820 -33.61 -25.11 10.66
N ARG A 821 -34.81 -24.75 10.18
CA ARG A 821 -35.96 -24.55 11.05
C ARG A 821 -36.57 -25.92 11.35
N LEU A 822 -36.76 -26.25 12.63
CA LEU A 822 -37.46 -27.48 13.02
C LEU A 822 -38.99 -27.37 12.81
N ALA A 823 -39.52 -26.14 12.85
CA ALA A 823 -40.90 -25.79 12.54
C ALA A 823 -40.98 -24.27 12.29
N GLU A 824 -41.96 -23.83 11.51
CA GLU A 824 -42.24 -22.41 11.27
C GLU A 824 -43.75 -22.15 11.38
N ASP A 825 -44.13 -21.08 12.06
CA ASP A 825 -45.51 -20.60 12.12
C ASP A 825 -45.55 -19.07 11.99
N ARG A 826 -46.45 -18.57 11.15
CA ARG A 826 -46.69 -17.14 10.94
C ARG A 826 -48.18 -16.87 11.11
N ILE A 827 -48.51 -15.76 11.77
CA ILE A 827 -49.92 -15.36 11.95
C ILE A 827 -50.54 -15.09 10.56
N GLY A 828 -51.43 -15.98 10.11
CA GLY A 828 -52.18 -15.84 8.86
C GLY A 828 -51.45 -16.23 7.57
N SER A 829 -50.27 -16.87 7.65
CA SER A 829 -49.56 -17.37 6.46
C SER A 829 -48.67 -18.57 6.81
N SER A 830 -48.30 -19.36 5.80
CA SER A 830 -47.27 -20.41 5.92
C SER A 830 -46.30 -20.31 4.75
N GLY A 831 -45.04 -20.70 4.98
CA GLY A 831 -43.95 -20.52 4.02
C GLY A 831 -43.22 -19.19 4.19
N GLY A 832 -41.90 -19.28 4.36
CA GLY A 832 -41.03 -18.16 4.70
C GLY A 832 -39.63 -18.26 4.08
N SER A 833 -38.73 -17.39 4.53
CA SER A 833 -37.34 -17.17 4.08
C SER A 833 -36.36 -18.34 4.36
N GLY A 834 -36.75 -19.58 4.10
CA GLY A 834 -35.89 -20.77 4.26
C GLY A 834 -35.32 -21.29 2.93
N VAL A 835 -34.18 -21.98 2.99
CA VAL A 835 -33.51 -22.61 1.82
C VAL A 835 -34.26 -23.84 1.29
N PHE A 836 -35.13 -24.45 2.11
CA PHE A 836 -35.92 -25.62 1.73
C PHE A 836 -37.34 -25.23 1.30
N GLY A 837 -37.87 -25.93 0.29
CA GLY A 837 -39.21 -25.69 -0.24
C GLY A 837 -40.29 -25.85 0.83
N ALA A 838 -41.39 -25.10 0.68
CA ALA A 838 -42.50 -24.97 1.64
C ALA A 838 -43.13 -26.30 2.14
N ASP A 839 -42.82 -27.43 1.48
CA ASP A 839 -43.35 -28.76 1.80
C ASP A 839 -42.57 -29.50 2.92
N ALA A 840 -41.44 -28.96 3.42
CA ALA A 840 -40.56 -29.66 4.36
C ALA A 840 -40.68 -29.27 5.84
N LEU A 841 -41.40 -28.19 6.19
CA LEU A 841 -41.48 -27.68 7.57
C LEU A 841 -42.83 -28.01 8.23
N PRO A 842 -42.86 -28.73 9.37
CA PRO A 842 -44.08 -28.93 10.14
C PRO A 842 -44.63 -27.60 10.67
N LEU A 843 -45.93 -27.36 10.48
CA LEU A 843 -46.64 -26.27 11.16
C LEU A 843 -46.83 -26.63 12.64
N LEU A 844 -46.42 -25.74 13.54
CA LEU A 844 -46.62 -25.92 14.99
C LEU A 844 -48.10 -25.73 15.39
N PHE A 845 -48.81 -24.84 14.70
CA PHE A 845 -50.21 -24.52 14.95
C PHE A 845 -50.96 -24.44 13.63
N ASP A 846 -52.03 -25.20 13.44
CA ASP A 846 -52.84 -25.11 12.23
C ASP A 846 -53.32 -23.68 11.95
N ALA A 847 -53.26 -23.27 10.69
CA ALA A 847 -53.78 -21.96 10.26
C ALA A 847 -55.25 -21.82 10.68
N PRO A 848 -55.70 -20.63 11.15
CA PRO A 848 -57.09 -20.42 11.52
C PRO A 848 -58.03 -20.79 10.36
N GLY A 849 -58.79 -21.87 10.51
CA GLY A 849 -59.70 -22.41 9.47
C GLY A 849 -59.22 -23.66 8.72
N SER A 850 -58.10 -24.27 9.10
CA SER A 850 -57.69 -25.60 8.61
C SER A 850 -58.78 -26.64 8.93
N THR A 851 -59.32 -27.29 7.90
CA THR A 851 -60.39 -28.30 8.04
C THR A 851 -59.87 -29.68 8.46
N THR A 852 -58.55 -29.82 8.59
CA THR A 852 -57.86 -31.03 8.99
C THR A 852 -57.28 -30.85 10.39
N SER A 853 -58.12 -31.08 11.41
CA SER A 853 -57.78 -31.25 12.83
C SER A 853 -57.50 -29.96 13.66
N PRO A 854 -58.49 -29.39 14.36
CA PRO A 854 -58.27 -28.27 15.28
C PRO A 854 -57.73 -28.81 16.61
N ALA A 855 -56.44 -29.13 16.69
CA ALA A 855 -55.86 -29.59 17.96
C ALA A 855 -55.63 -28.43 18.95
N ASN A 856 -55.50 -27.19 18.45
CA ASN A 856 -54.98 -26.05 19.22
C ASN A 856 -55.89 -24.79 19.21
N ALA A 857 -57.10 -24.87 18.66
CA ALA A 857 -58.11 -23.82 18.80
C ALA A 857 -59.13 -24.27 19.86
N LEU A 858 -59.26 -23.53 20.97
CA LEU A 858 -60.43 -23.67 21.83
C LEU A 858 -61.65 -23.14 21.06
N ASP A 859 -62.58 -24.02 20.74
CA ASP A 859 -63.89 -23.60 20.25
C ASP A 859 -64.56 -22.75 21.33
N TRP A 860 -64.87 -21.49 20.99
CA TRP A 860 -65.63 -20.62 21.86
C TRP A 860 -67.01 -21.23 22.11
N HIS A 861 -67.35 -21.53 23.35
CA HIS A 861 -68.71 -21.89 23.72
C HIS A 861 -69.46 -20.65 24.21
N LEU A 862 -70.79 -20.68 24.15
CA LEU A 862 -71.60 -19.50 24.48
C LEU A 862 -71.30 -18.92 25.88
N GLY A 863 -70.90 -19.76 26.85
CA GLY A 863 -70.50 -19.34 28.20
C GLY A 863 -69.17 -18.58 28.31
N ASP A 864 -68.38 -18.50 27.24
CA ASP A 864 -67.14 -17.70 27.17
C ASP A 864 -67.42 -16.24 26.77
N VAL A 865 -68.68 -15.91 26.47
CA VAL A 865 -69.13 -14.58 26.06
C VAL A 865 -70.07 -14.03 27.13
N ALA A 866 -69.81 -12.80 27.59
CA ALA A 866 -70.73 -12.10 28.49
C ALA A 866 -71.92 -11.53 27.70
N LEU A 867 -73.16 -11.84 28.12
CA LEU A 867 -74.35 -11.21 27.57
C LEU A 867 -74.78 -10.02 28.44
N TYR A 868 -74.88 -8.85 27.81
CA TYR A 868 -75.29 -7.61 28.44
C TYR A 868 -76.76 -7.31 28.12
N ILE A 869 -77.58 -7.12 29.15
CA ILE A 869 -79.01 -6.80 29.01
C ILE A 869 -79.34 -5.56 29.84
N THR A 870 -80.03 -4.60 29.24
CA THR A 870 -80.59 -3.43 29.93
C THR A 870 -82.05 -3.66 30.30
N SER A 871 -82.42 -3.27 31.52
CA SER A 871 -83.81 -3.19 31.98
C SER A 871 -83.98 -1.93 32.82
N GLY A 872 -84.64 -0.92 32.27
CA GLY A 872 -84.78 0.38 32.94
C GLY A 872 -83.42 1.04 33.16
N SER A 873 -83.09 1.40 34.39
CA SER A 873 -81.81 2.04 34.77
C SER A 873 -80.72 1.03 35.17
N THR A 874 -80.90 -0.24 34.86
CA THR A 874 -80.03 -1.32 35.30
C THR A 874 -79.44 -2.07 34.10
N LEU A 875 -78.11 -2.22 34.10
CA LEU A 875 -77.37 -3.11 33.21
C LEU A 875 -77.09 -4.42 33.96
N THR A 876 -77.51 -5.53 33.38
CA THR A 876 -77.25 -6.87 33.92
C THR A 876 -76.33 -7.62 32.97
N VAL A 877 -75.27 -8.19 33.53
CA VAL A 877 -74.37 -9.10 32.83
C VAL A 877 -74.72 -10.51 33.23
N LEU A 878 -74.96 -11.37 32.27
CA LEU A 878 -75.28 -12.76 32.51
C LEU A 878 -74.48 -13.69 31.60
N ASP A 879 -74.27 -14.90 32.10
CA ASP A 879 -73.75 -16.00 31.32
C ASP A 879 -74.91 -16.50 30.43
N PRO A 880 -74.81 -16.37 29.09
CA PRO A 880 -75.88 -16.76 28.18
C PRO A 880 -76.07 -18.29 28.08
N PHE A 881 -75.11 -19.10 28.53
CA PHE A 881 -75.22 -20.56 28.54
C PHE A 881 -75.94 -21.06 29.80
N THR A 882 -75.62 -20.52 30.97
CA THR A 882 -76.24 -20.94 32.25
C THR A 882 -77.41 -20.08 32.70
N GLY A 883 -77.55 -18.87 32.15
CA GLY A 883 -78.51 -17.86 32.59
C GLY A 883 -78.14 -17.21 33.93
N ALA A 884 -76.99 -17.54 34.51
CA ALA A 884 -76.56 -17.00 35.80
C ALA A 884 -76.19 -15.52 35.66
N ILE A 885 -76.68 -14.69 36.58
CA ILE A 885 -76.32 -13.28 36.65
C ILE A 885 -74.90 -13.18 37.22
N VAL A 886 -73.98 -12.64 36.40
CA VAL A 886 -72.58 -12.39 36.76
C VAL A 886 -72.47 -11.07 37.52
N GLY A 887 -73.28 -10.08 37.16
CA GLY A 887 -73.33 -8.79 37.84
C GLY A 887 -74.54 -7.96 37.46
N THR A 888 -74.99 -7.11 38.39
CA THR A 888 -76.08 -6.15 38.16
C THR A 888 -75.59 -4.77 38.59
N PHE A 889 -75.61 -3.85 37.63
CA PHE A 889 -75.16 -2.48 37.81
C PHE A 889 -76.34 -1.55 37.63
N THR A 890 -76.81 -0.98 38.73
CA THR A 890 -77.88 0.02 38.72
C THR A 890 -77.24 1.39 38.77
N ASN A 891 -77.50 2.22 37.75
CA ASN A 891 -77.00 3.58 37.75
C ASN A 891 -77.80 4.43 38.76
N SER A 892 -77.16 4.84 39.85
CA SER A 892 -77.76 5.72 40.86
C SER A 892 -77.74 7.21 40.47
N ASN A 893 -77.12 7.58 39.34
CA ASN A 893 -76.87 8.97 38.94
C ASN A 893 -77.79 9.50 37.82
N THR A 894 -78.81 8.74 37.39
CA THR A 894 -79.78 9.20 36.38
C THR A 894 -81.21 9.20 36.95
N GLY A 895 -81.49 10.17 37.83
CA GLY A 895 -82.73 10.28 38.62
C GLY A 895 -84.07 10.44 37.87
N THR A 896 -84.17 10.06 36.59
CA THR A 896 -85.43 9.89 35.82
C THR A 896 -85.20 9.29 34.41
N ARG A 897 -84.11 8.55 34.15
CA ARG A 897 -83.77 8.05 32.79
C ARG A 897 -83.44 6.56 32.76
N ALA A 898 -83.87 5.85 31.72
CA ALA A 898 -83.63 4.43 31.46
C ALA A 898 -82.64 4.24 30.30
N HIS A 899 -81.88 3.15 30.31
CA HIS A 899 -81.06 2.69 29.20
C HIS A 899 -81.94 2.05 28.13
N SER A 900 -81.73 2.43 26.87
CA SER A 900 -82.36 1.80 25.71
C SER A 900 -81.36 0.81 25.08
N ASP A 901 -81.06 0.99 23.80
CA ASP A 901 -80.25 0.07 23.01
C ASP A 901 -78.83 0.01 23.54
N LEU A 902 -78.20 -1.15 23.40
CA LEU A 902 -76.81 -1.39 23.74
C LEU A 902 -76.02 -1.69 22.47
N ALA A 903 -74.82 -1.13 22.37
CA ALA A 903 -73.88 -1.47 21.32
C ALA A 903 -72.47 -1.56 21.88
N MET A 904 -71.74 -2.62 21.52
CA MET A 904 -70.34 -2.81 21.87
C MET A 904 -69.47 -2.64 20.62
N ARG A 905 -68.40 -1.86 20.73
CA ARG A 905 -67.42 -1.68 19.66
C ARG A 905 -66.36 -2.78 19.70
N GLN A 906 -65.66 -2.98 18.58
CA GLN A 906 -64.54 -3.93 18.47
C GLN A 906 -63.38 -3.66 19.44
N ASP A 907 -63.26 -2.44 19.96
CA ASP A 907 -62.26 -2.05 20.98
C ASP A 907 -62.71 -2.37 22.42
N GLY A 908 -63.83 -3.09 22.61
CA GLY A 908 -64.29 -3.56 23.91
C GLY A 908 -65.10 -2.55 24.72
N LYS A 909 -65.50 -1.41 24.14
CA LYS A 909 -66.29 -0.37 24.84
C LYS A 909 -67.79 -0.54 24.60
N LEU A 910 -68.58 -0.49 25.68
CA LEU A 910 -70.04 -0.65 25.66
C LEU A 910 -70.76 0.69 25.79
N PHE A 911 -71.73 0.93 24.92
CA PHE A 911 -72.48 2.18 24.80
C PHE A 911 -73.99 1.95 24.89
N SER A 912 -74.72 2.97 25.34
CA SER A 912 -76.18 2.99 25.34
C SER A 912 -76.74 4.39 25.16
N PHE A 913 -78.01 4.49 24.74
CA PHE A 913 -78.77 5.73 24.78
C PHE A 913 -79.63 5.79 26.04
N SER A 914 -79.69 6.95 26.71
CA SER A 914 -80.68 7.17 27.75
C SER A 914 -81.98 7.69 27.19
N THR A 915 -83.11 7.27 27.76
CA THR A 915 -84.43 7.83 27.47
C THR A 915 -85.07 8.33 28.77
N PRO A 916 -85.70 9.51 28.77
CA PRO A 916 -86.42 10.01 29.94
C PRO A 916 -87.66 9.16 30.24
N VAL A 917 -87.86 8.86 31.53
CA VAL A 917 -89.00 8.09 32.06
C VAL A 917 -89.88 9.02 32.89
N GLY A 918 -91.17 9.13 32.53
CA GLY A 918 -92.17 9.86 33.34
C GLY A 918 -92.17 11.39 33.20
N VAL A 919 -91.50 11.96 32.19
CA VAL A 919 -91.51 13.41 31.88
C VAL A 919 -91.76 13.67 30.40
N THR A 920 -92.38 14.81 30.06
CA THR A 920 -92.60 15.25 28.67
C THR A 920 -91.27 15.58 27.99
N ARG A 921 -91.06 15.05 26.79
CA ARG A 921 -89.81 15.22 26.04
C ARG A 921 -89.67 16.65 25.49
N ASN A 922 -88.53 17.29 25.74
CA ASN A 922 -88.09 18.55 25.17
C ASN A 922 -86.61 18.44 24.76
N ASP A 923 -86.10 19.41 24.01
CA ASP A 923 -84.72 19.39 23.52
C ASP A 923 -83.67 19.33 24.64
N GLY A 924 -84.02 19.74 25.86
CA GLY A 924 -83.15 19.66 27.03
C GLY A 924 -83.15 18.29 27.72
N ASN A 925 -84.06 17.38 27.35
CA ASN A 925 -84.24 16.10 28.03
C ASN A 925 -84.41 14.87 27.12
N SER A 926 -84.30 15.01 25.79
CA SER A 926 -84.62 14.00 24.77
C SER A 926 -83.85 12.67 24.89
N GLY A 927 -82.64 12.67 25.44
CA GLY A 927 -81.83 11.49 25.70
C GLY A 927 -80.37 11.91 25.86
N ASN A 928 -79.43 10.98 25.94
CA ASN A 928 -78.00 11.25 25.79
C ASN A 928 -77.24 9.97 25.44
N PHE A 929 -76.04 10.11 24.88
CA PHE A 929 -75.16 8.99 24.59
C PHE A 929 -74.29 8.67 25.80
N LEU A 930 -74.39 7.44 26.30
CA LEU A 930 -73.74 6.95 27.49
C LEU A 930 -72.68 5.89 27.14
N GLN A 931 -71.53 5.96 27.79
CA GLN A 931 -70.52 4.90 27.77
C GLN A 931 -70.45 4.23 29.15
N PHE A 932 -70.46 2.90 29.16
CA PHE A 932 -70.24 2.11 30.37
C PHE A 932 -68.75 1.82 30.60
N ASP A 933 -68.32 1.94 31.85
CA ASP A 933 -67.09 1.32 32.33
C ASP A 933 -67.41 -0.13 32.73
N LEU A 934 -66.81 -1.10 32.03
CA LEU A 934 -67.06 -2.53 32.24
C LEU A 934 -66.44 -3.06 33.55
N GLY A 935 -65.48 -2.35 34.15
CA GLY A 935 -64.88 -2.74 35.42
C GLY A 935 -65.68 -2.28 36.64
N THR A 936 -66.39 -1.14 36.54
CA THR A 936 -67.15 -0.55 37.66
C THR A 936 -68.66 -0.54 37.46
N GLY A 937 -69.13 -0.72 36.23
CA GLY A 937 -70.55 -0.68 35.84
C GLY A 937 -71.16 0.71 35.79
N ASN A 938 -70.38 1.77 35.99
CA ASN A 938 -70.86 3.15 35.93
C ASN A 938 -71.06 3.60 34.47
N ALA A 939 -72.18 4.28 34.20
CA ALA A 939 -72.41 4.93 32.91
C ALA A 939 -72.03 6.41 32.98
N THR A 940 -71.24 6.87 32.03
CA THR A 940 -70.83 8.27 31.86
C THR A 940 -71.47 8.87 30.62
N SER A 941 -72.01 10.09 30.73
CA SER A 941 -72.54 10.83 29.59
C SER A 941 -71.38 11.38 28.77
N ILE A 942 -71.28 10.98 27.50
CA ILE A 942 -70.19 11.40 26.61
C ILE A 942 -70.65 12.36 25.50
N GLY A 943 -71.95 12.55 25.35
CA GLY A 943 -72.52 13.54 24.43
C GLY A 943 -74.05 13.55 24.47
N ASP A 944 -74.64 14.58 23.88
CA ASP A 944 -76.06 14.61 23.56
C ASP A 944 -76.36 13.63 22.40
N ASP A 945 -77.58 13.11 22.31
CA ASP A 945 -77.99 12.23 21.22
C ASP A 945 -78.35 13.00 19.94
N GLY A 946 -78.47 14.33 20.03
CA GLY A 946 -78.74 15.22 18.91
C GLY A 946 -80.19 15.17 18.41
N ILE A 947 -81.12 14.59 19.18
CA ILE A 947 -82.53 14.49 18.82
C ILE A 947 -83.25 15.81 19.17
N ALA A 948 -83.66 16.55 18.14
CA ALA A 948 -84.57 17.68 18.27
C ALA A 948 -86.02 17.21 18.42
N THR A 949 -86.74 17.79 19.36
CA THR A 949 -88.17 17.52 19.62
C THR A 949 -89.01 18.71 19.16
N PHE A 950 -90.04 18.44 18.37
CA PHE A 950 -91.01 19.45 17.96
C PHE A 950 -92.24 19.36 18.84
N GLN A 951 -92.63 20.48 19.48
CA GLN A 951 -93.89 20.59 20.21
C GLN A 951 -94.86 21.41 19.33
N ASP A 952 -96.07 20.90 19.12
CA ASP A 952 -97.13 21.65 18.43
C ASP A 952 -97.48 22.90 19.26
N ASP A 953 -97.27 24.09 18.68
CA ASP A 953 -97.61 25.36 19.34
C ASP A 953 -99.14 25.50 19.40
N THR A 954 -99.69 25.30 20.59
CA THR A 954 -101.13 25.39 20.83
C THR A 954 -101.66 26.83 20.95
N ASN A 955 -100.84 27.88 20.73
CA ASN A 955 -101.29 29.28 20.84
C ASN A 955 -100.53 30.30 19.94
N ALA A 956 -100.75 30.32 18.61
CA ALA A 956 -100.67 31.57 17.85
C ALA A 956 -101.35 31.49 16.47
N ALA A 957 -102.36 32.35 16.27
CA ALA A 957 -103.00 32.62 14.99
C ALA A 957 -102.06 33.36 14.02
N ASN A 958 -101.74 32.75 12.88
CA ASN A 958 -101.64 33.38 11.54
C ASN A 958 -101.10 32.35 10.52
N LEU A 959 -102.00 31.79 9.71
CA LEU A 959 -101.67 30.93 8.57
C LEU A 959 -101.34 31.77 7.33
N PRO A 960 -100.29 31.43 6.58
CA PRO A 960 -100.29 31.50 5.13
C PRO A 960 -100.34 30.08 4.54
N ASN A 961 -101.40 29.75 3.80
CA ASN A 961 -101.52 28.49 3.05
C ASN A 961 -100.42 28.41 1.97
N ASP A 962 -99.43 27.57 2.15
CA ASP A 962 -99.26 26.26 1.45
C ASP A 962 -98.04 25.51 2.00
#